data_AF-A0A416ZBY1-F1
#
_entry.id   AF-A0A416ZBY1-F1
#
_cell.length_a   1.000
_cell.length_b   1.000
_cell.length_c   1.000
_cell.angle_alpha   90.00
_cell.angle_beta   90.00
_cell.angle_gamma   90.00
#
_symmetry.space_group_name_H-M   'P 1'
#
loop_
_entity.id
_entity.type
_entity.pdbx_description
1 polymer ?
#
loop_
_entity_poly.entity_id
_entity_poly.type
_entity_poly.pdbx_seq_one_letter_code
_entity_poly.pdbx_strand_id
1 'polypeptide(L)'
;MLKKAYVEITNRCNLACSFCPKTKRAPRTMSAQEFGLVLSRLEGYVQYVYLHVMGEPLLHPELTTLFALAKARDMKICITTNGTLLQKRSDELLAAESLHKISVSLHSFEGNDGADEQELSYLTQVWNFAEKAAKKGVIVALRLWNDGGADARNGEILDFLRSRTGDHWPEMRNGSFLLRDHLYLERAGKFDWPDLSAGESGAQFCYGLRDQLGVLVDGTVVPCCLDHEGDVALGNLFTQPLTEILTSPRACTLREGFSRRKPPKSSAAAAASPRASTNDMMTEHWENLTDLTAPLLTWYDLNGRMLPWRSVVTPYRTWVSEIMLQQTRVSAVIPYFERFMAELPDAAALATVPEERLLKLWEGLGYYSRARNLQKAARVIVSDFGGELPRTCASLKTLPGIGDYTAAAIASINFGEPVAAVDGNLLRVAARVSGCGDDIMDARVRKQFTAHLNDAIDLARPGAYNQAMMDLGATVCLPNGAPKCEICPARMMCEAYKNGLTEILPVRAKKKARKIEERTVLLLFQNGKAALRKRADTGLLASLWEFPSVLGNLDEAGVSLALAQMGLLAQAVEPAGSAKHIFTHIEWDMKGYFADVTGENDDLFWADAAAFDAAAIPTAFKKFAALVRARLQ
;
A
#
# COMPACT_ATOMS: atom_id res chain seq x y z
N MET A 1 7.21 -30.74 16.84
CA MET A 1 5.97 -30.97 17.61
C MET A 1 5.52 -29.60 18.08
N LEU A 2 4.22 -29.32 18.03
CA LEU A 2 3.69 -28.06 18.56
C LEU A 2 4.16 -27.92 20.03
N LYS A 3 4.43 -26.70 20.47
CA LYS A 3 4.86 -26.41 21.84
C LYS A 3 3.88 -25.49 22.53
N LYS A 4 3.26 -24.59 21.77
CA LYS A 4 2.36 -23.58 22.29
C LYS A 4 1.13 -23.38 21.41
N ALA A 5 0.03 -22.94 22.00
CA ALA A 5 -1.17 -22.50 21.30
C ALA A 5 -1.55 -21.11 21.80
N TYR A 6 -1.96 -20.24 20.88
CA TYR A 6 -2.54 -18.94 21.20
C TYR A 6 -4.05 -19.08 21.19
N VAL A 7 -4.70 -18.88 22.33
CA VAL A 7 -6.15 -19.09 22.49
C VAL A 7 -6.80 -17.75 22.84
N GLU A 8 -7.73 -17.34 22.00
CA GLU A 8 -8.54 -16.15 22.20
C GLU A 8 -9.74 -16.51 23.07
N ILE A 9 -9.70 -16.12 24.35
CA ILE A 9 -10.82 -16.38 25.28
C ILE A 9 -11.90 -15.29 25.25
N THR A 10 -11.58 -14.13 24.68
CA THR A 10 -12.51 -13.03 24.43
C THR A 10 -11.93 -12.14 23.33
N ASN A 11 -12.78 -11.57 22.48
CA ASN A 11 -12.37 -10.52 21.54
C ASN A 11 -12.80 -9.11 22.01
N ARG A 12 -13.26 -9.00 23.28
CA ARG A 12 -13.65 -7.74 23.91
C ARG A 12 -12.47 -7.11 24.65
N CYS A 13 -12.28 -5.80 24.52
CA CYS A 13 -11.29 -5.04 25.25
C CYS A 13 -11.94 -3.82 25.92
N ASN A 14 -11.42 -3.41 27.07
CA ASN A 14 -11.85 -2.21 27.80
C ASN A 14 -11.11 -0.93 27.34
N LEU A 15 -10.24 -1.03 26.34
CA LEU A 15 -9.50 0.08 25.75
C LEU A 15 -9.70 0.10 24.23
N ALA A 16 -9.58 1.29 23.63
CA ALA A 16 -9.71 1.54 22.20
C ALA A 16 -8.41 2.14 21.60
N CYS A 17 -7.26 1.54 21.92
CA CYS A 17 -5.95 2.06 21.56
C CYS A 17 -5.79 2.25 20.04
N SER A 18 -5.18 3.36 19.62
CA SER A 18 -4.98 3.74 18.22
C SER A 18 -4.13 2.77 17.39
N PHE A 19 -3.33 1.93 18.05
CA PHE A 19 -2.45 0.93 17.43
C PHE A 19 -2.99 -0.51 17.49
N CYS A 20 -4.12 -0.76 18.16
CA CYS A 20 -4.75 -2.08 18.22
C CYS A 20 -5.57 -2.29 16.94
N PRO A 21 -5.52 -3.48 16.30
CA PRO A 21 -6.25 -3.72 15.07
C PRO A 21 -7.75 -3.80 15.40
N LYS A 22 -8.59 -3.33 14.48
CA LYS A 22 -10.05 -3.44 14.65
C LYS A 22 -10.53 -4.74 14.05
N THR A 23 -11.26 -5.54 14.83
CA THR A 23 -11.86 -6.79 14.35
C THR A 23 -13.26 -6.56 13.78
N LYS A 24 -13.62 -7.28 12.71
CA LYS A 24 -14.99 -7.30 12.16
C LYS A 24 -15.86 -8.37 12.80
N ARG A 25 -15.26 -9.27 13.59
CA ARG A 25 -15.94 -10.40 14.24
C ARG A 25 -16.85 -9.91 15.38
N ALA A 26 -17.99 -10.57 15.55
CA ALA A 26 -18.96 -10.22 16.58
C ALA A 26 -18.35 -10.36 17.99
N PRO A 27 -18.65 -9.43 18.94
CA PRO A 27 -18.12 -9.50 20.30
C PRO A 27 -18.56 -10.76 21.07
N ARG A 28 -17.61 -11.63 21.43
CA ARG A 28 -17.84 -12.91 22.10
C ARG A 28 -16.81 -13.15 23.20
N THR A 29 -17.23 -13.91 24.21
CA THR A 29 -16.38 -14.49 25.25
C THR A 29 -16.60 -16.00 25.22
N MET A 30 -15.53 -16.78 25.24
CA MET A 30 -15.58 -18.24 25.30
C MET A 30 -16.08 -18.67 26.69
N SER A 31 -16.91 -19.71 26.79
CA SER A 31 -17.29 -20.26 28.10
C SER A 31 -16.20 -21.15 28.68
N ALA A 32 -16.21 -21.38 29.99
CA ALA A 32 -15.29 -22.35 30.61
C ALA A 32 -15.43 -23.77 30.02
N GLN A 33 -16.63 -24.18 29.62
CA GLN A 33 -16.88 -25.47 28.97
C GLN A 33 -16.20 -25.56 27.59
N GLU A 34 -16.38 -24.53 26.76
CA GLU A 34 -15.74 -24.44 25.44
C GLU A 34 -14.22 -24.41 25.56
N PHE A 35 -13.69 -23.66 26.53
CA PHE A 35 -12.24 -23.63 26.80
C PHE A 35 -11.73 -25.00 27.27
N GLY A 36 -12.45 -25.67 28.16
CA GLY A 36 -12.11 -27.02 28.59
C GLY A 36 -12.08 -28.02 27.42
N LEU A 37 -13.02 -27.90 26.48
CA LEU A 37 -13.01 -28.68 25.25
C LEU A 37 -11.77 -28.35 24.41
N VAL A 38 -11.45 -27.08 24.18
CA VAL A 38 -10.25 -26.66 23.45
C VAL A 38 -8.99 -27.25 24.07
N LEU A 39 -8.83 -27.15 25.40
CA LEU A 39 -7.68 -27.72 26.09
C LEU A 39 -7.59 -29.24 25.91
N SER A 40 -8.71 -29.96 25.99
CA SER A 40 -8.71 -31.42 25.77
C SER A 40 -8.27 -31.80 24.35
N ARG A 41 -8.55 -30.96 23.34
CA ARG A 41 -8.13 -31.22 21.95
C ARG A 41 -6.68 -30.80 21.69
N LEU A 42 -6.13 -29.94 22.52
CA LEU A 42 -4.73 -29.51 22.49
C LEU A 42 -3.81 -30.42 23.32
N GLU A 43 -4.38 -31.27 24.17
CA GLU A 43 -3.67 -32.17 25.07
C GLU A 43 -2.76 -33.14 24.31
N GLY A 44 -1.51 -33.29 24.78
CA GLY A 44 -0.47 -34.05 24.10
C GLY A 44 0.18 -33.33 22.90
N TYR A 45 -0.37 -32.20 22.43
CA TYR A 45 0.20 -31.41 21.34
C TYR A 45 0.93 -30.16 21.82
N VAL A 46 0.48 -29.52 22.90
CA VAL A 46 1.06 -28.26 23.39
C VAL A 46 1.27 -28.31 24.90
N GLN A 47 2.30 -27.60 25.36
CA GLN A 47 2.59 -27.41 26.78
C GLN A 47 2.19 -26.00 27.26
N TYR A 48 2.26 -25.00 26.38
CA TYR A 48 2.01 -23.60 26.73
C TYR A 48 0.76 -23.05 26.02
N VAL A 49 -0.16 -22.49 26.78
CA VAL A 49 -1.39 -21.87 26.26
C VAL A 49 -1.31 -20.36 26.51
N TYR A 50 -1.15 -19.60 25.43
CA TYR A 50 -1.09 -18.16 25.46
C TYR A 50 -2.50 -17.59 25.33
N LEU A 51 -3.02 -16.96 26.38
CA LEU A 51 -4.29 -16.23 26.34
C LEU A 51 -4.04 -14.89 25.63
N HIS A 52 -4.08 -14.91 24.31
CA HIS A 52 -3.65 -13.82 23.45
C HIS A 52 -4.04 -14.08 21.99
N VAL A 53 -4.79 -13.17 21.37
CA VAL A 53 -4.96 -12.94 19.91
C VAL A 53 -5.57 -11.55 19.78
N MET A 54 -6.80 -11.40 20.28
CA MET A 54 -7.53 -10.15 20.48
C MET A 54 -8.09 -10.09 21.91
N GLY A 55 -8.64 -8.93 22.27
CA GLY A 55 -9.33 -8.70 23.54
C GLY A 55 -8.40 -8.55 24.75
N GLU A 56 -9.01 -8.25 25.90
CA GLU A 56 -8.34 -8.19 27.21
C GLU A 56 -8.71 -9.45 28.02
N PRO A 57 -7.79 -10.43 28.18
CA PRO A 57 -8.06 -11.69 28.88
C PRO A 57 -8.59 -11.50 30.31
N LEU A 58 -8.17 -10.44 31.01
CA LEU A 58 -8.58 -10.20 32.40
C LEU A 58 -10.05 -9.75 32.55
N LEU A 59 -10.74 -9.45 31.44
CA LEU A 59 -12.19 -9.24 31.42
C LEU A 59 -12.98 -10.55 31.52
N HIS A 60 -12.35 -11.70 31.32
CA HIS A 60 -13.05 -12.98 31.33
C HIS A 60 -13.68 -13.25 32.72
N PRO A 61 -15.00 -13.52 32.82
CA PRO A 61 -15.66 -13.67 34.11
C PRO A 61 -15.19 -14.92 34.87
N GLU A 62 -14.88 -15.99 34.15
CA GLU A 62 -14.49 -17.29 34.73
C GLU A 62 -12.97 -17.56 34.69
N LEU A 63 -12.13 -16.52 34.76
CA LEU A 63 -10.68 -16.64 34.57
C LEU A 63 -10.02 -17.69 35.48
N THR A 64 -10.38 -17.71 36.77
CA THR A 64 -9.91 -18.72 37.74
C THR A 64 -10.23 -20.15 37.30
N THR A 65 -11.43 -20.37 36.75
CA THR A 65 -11.85 -21.67 36.23
C THR A 65 -10.97 -22.09 35.04
N LEU A 66 -10.62 -21.16 34.16
CA LEU A 66 -9.74 -21.44 33.02
C LEU A 66 -8.35 -21.89 33.49
N PHE A 67 -7.79 -21.21 34.51
CA PHE A 67 -6.51 -21.61 35.11
C PHE A 67 -6.56 -23.01 35.72
N ALA A 68 -7.63 -23.34 36.43
CA ALA A 68 -7.84 -24.67 37.01
C ALA A 68 -7.93 -25.75 35.93
N LEU A 69 -8.65 -25.49 34.84
CA LEU A 69 -8.77 -26.41 33.70
C LEU A 69 -7.43 -26.68 33.00
N ALA A 70 -6.58 -25.66 32.89
CA ALA A 70 -5.22 -25.80 32.35
C ALA A 70 -4.30 -26.56 33.31
N LYS A 71 -4.37 -26.25 34.61
CA LYS A 71 -3.58 -26.94 35.65
C LYS A 71 -3.89 -28.43 35.70
N ALA A 72 -5.17 -28.80 35.60
CA ALA A 72 -5.62 -30.20 35.59
C ALA A 72 -5.04 -31.03 34.43
N ARG A 73 -4.50 -30.38 33.40
CA ARG A 73 -3.89 -30.99 32.20
C ARG A 73 -2.39 -30.75 32.09
N ASP A 74 -1.76 -30.29 33.18
CA ASP A 74 -0.34 -29.90 33.23
C ASP A 74 0.07 -28.89 32.14
N MET A 75 -0.87 -28.03 31.74
CA MET A 75 -0.62 -26.96 30.76
C MET A 75 -0.27 -25.65 31.45
N LYS A 76 0.73 -24.96 30.90
CA LYS A 76 1.22 -23.67 31.38
C LYS A 76 0.53 -22.52 30.66
N ILE A 77 -0.09 -21.62 31.40
CA ILE A 77 -0.77 -20.44 30.88
C ILE A 77 0.20 -19.27 30.78
N CYS A 78 0.17 -18.60 29.64
CA CYS A 78 0.87 -17.34 29.40
C CYS A 78 -0.16 -16.24 29.08
N ILE A 79 -0.09 -15.08 29.72
CA ILE A 79 -1.05 -13.98 29.50
C ILE A 79 -0.37 -12.80 28.82
N THR A 80 -1.08 -12.14 27.91
CA THR A 80 -0.74 -10.78 27.45
C THR A 80 -1.90 -9.85 27.79
N THR A 81 -1.64 -8.79 28.55
CA THR A 81 -2.67 -7.88 29.09
C THR A 81 -2.28 -6.42 28.90
N ASN A 82 -3.28 -5.55 28.79
CA ASN A 82 -3.14 -4.10 28.84
C ASN A 82 -2.88 -3.56 30.27
N GLY A 83 -2.88 -4.43 31.28
CA GLY A 83 -2.46 -4.08 32.64
C GLY A 83 -3.51 -3.38 33.50
N THR A 84 -4.53 -2.76 32.91
CA THR A 84 -5.52 -1.93 33.63
C THR A 84 -6.35 -2.68 34.69
N LEU A 85 -6.44 -4.01 34.55
CA LEU A 85 -7.16 -4.89 35.47
C LEU A 85 -6.25 -5.72 36.39
N LEU A 86 -4.93 -5.54 36.31
CA LEU A 86 -3.97 -6.35 37.06
C LEU A 86 -4.16 -6.23 38.57
N GLN A 87 -4.36 -5.02 39.08
CA GLN A 87 -4.57 -4.84 40.52
C GLN A 87 -5.85 -5.56 40.98
N LYS A 88 -6.95 -5.42 40.23
CA LYS A 88 -8.24 -6.03 40.56
C LYS A 88 -8.20 -7.56 40.50
N ARG A 89 -7.40 -8.13 39.60
CA ARG A 89 -7.26 -9.58 39.39
C ARG A 89 -6.00 -10.16 40.03
N SER A 90 -5.27 -9.38 40.81
CA SER A 90 -3.94 -9.75 41.32
C SER A 90 -3.99 -11.05 42.13
N ASP A 91 -4.97 -11.21 43.01
CA ASP A 91 -5.07 -12.39 43.88
C ASP A 91 -5.37 -13.66 43.07
N GLU A 92 -6.27 -13.57 42.09
CA GLU A 92 -6.58 -14.67 41.16
C GLU A 92 -5.34 -15.08 40.37
N LEU A 93 -4.61 -14.12 39.81
CA LEU A 93 -3.40 -14.35 39.01
C LEU A 93 -2.26 -14.94 39.85
N LEU A 94 -2.04 -14.42 41.05
CA LEU A 94 -0.97 -14.89 41.93
C LEU A 94 -1.30 -16.23 42.60
N ALA A 95 -2.57 -16.64 42.65
CA ALA A 95 -3.00 -17.95 43.11
C ALA A 95 -2.99 -19.02 42.00
N ALA A 96 -2.98 -18.60 40.73
CA ALA A 96 -3.02 -19.52 39.60
C ALA A 96 -1.69 -20.27 39.40
N GLU A 97 -1.62 -21.53 39.84
CA GLU A 97 -0.42 -22.36 39.68
C GLU A 97 -0.05 -22.67 38.22
N SER A 98 -1.02 -22.63 37.31
CA SER A 98 -0.77 -22.81 35.88
C SER A 98 -0.21 -21.53 35.23
N LEU A 99 -0.25 -20.37 35.88
CA LEU A 99 0.31 -19.14 35.34
C LEU A 99 1.84 -19.21 35.28
N HIS A 100 2.38 -19.25 34.07
CA HIS A 100 3.81 -19.40 33.82
C HIS A 100 4.48 -18.09 33.39
N LYS A 101 3.84 -17.32 32.51
CA LYS A 101 4.34 -16.02 32.04
C LYS A 101 3.21 -15.00 31.98
N ILE A 102 3.50 -13.75 32.31
CA ILE A 102 2.61 -12.62 32.05
C ILE A 102 3.37 -11.49 31.36
N SER A 103 2.76 -10.95 30.31
CA SER A 103 3.28 -9.85 29.52
C SER A 103 2.33 -8.66 29.64
N VAL A 104 2.85 -7.51 30.04
CA VAL A 104 2.07 -6.31 30.35
C VAL A 104 2.51 -5.17 29.44
N SER A 105 1.58 -4.59 28.69
CA SER A 105 1.87 -3.39 27.88
C SER A 105 2.01 -2.16 28.77
N LEU A 106 3.05 -1.36 28.61
CA LEU A 106 3.23 -0.12 29.39
C LEU A 106 2.54 1.10 28.76
N HIS A 107 2.08 1.02 27.50
CA HIS A 107 1.51 2.14 26.71
C HIS A 107 0.00 2.31 26.81
N SER A 108 -0.65 1.68 27.78
CA SER A 108 -2.12 1.60 27.85
C SER A 108 -2.82 2.96 27.99
N PHE A 109 -2.10 4.03 28.34
CA PHE A 109 -2.64 5.39 28.51
C PHE A 109 -2.20 6.42 27.45
N GLU A 110 -1.17 6.16 26.63
CA GLU A 110 -0.77 7.03 25.49
C GLU A 110 -1.87 7.14 24.41
N GLY A 111 -2.81 6.19 24.36
CA GLY A 111 -3.88 6.16 23.36
C GLY A 111 -5.20 6.82 23.76
N ASN A 112 -5.30 7.52 24.90
CA ASN A 112 -6.57 7.96 25.50
C ASN A 112 -6.50 9.31 26.27
N ASP A 113 -5.67 10.28 25.88
CA ASP A 113 -5.63 11.65 26.45
C ASP A 113 -5.47 11.73 27.99
N GLY A 114 -4.68 10.83 28.60
CA GLY A 114 -4.54 10.73 30.07
C GLY A 114 -3.63 11.79 30.70
N ALA A 115 -4.09 12.39 31.81
CA ALA A 115 -3.30 13.31 32.65
C ALA A 115 -2.18 12.57 33.43
N ASP A 116 -1.04 13.24 33.65
CA ASP A 116 0.21 12.70 34.25
C ASP A 116 0.03 11.85 35.53
N GLU A 117 -0.92 12.18 36.40
CA GLU A 117 -1.15 11.45 37.66
C GLU A 117 -1.73 10.04 37.46
N GLN A 118 -2.52 9.82 36.40
CA GLN A 118 -3.14 8.52 36.14
C GLN A 118 -2.12 7.50 35.62
N GLU A 119 -1.13 7.98 34.87
CA GLU A 119 -0.06 7.15 34.32
C GLU A 119 0.91 6.65 35.40
N LEU A 120 1.33 7.52 36.33
CA LEU A 120 2.19 7.11 37.44
C LEU A 120 1.51 6.09 38.36
N SER A 121 0.21 6.28 38.62
CA SER A 121 -0.61 5.32 39.38
C SER A 121 -0.67 3.96 38.68
N TYR A 122 -0.90 3.96 37.37
CA TYR A 122 -0.88 2.75 36.54
C TYR A 122 0.47 2.02 36.60
N LEU A 123 1.57 2.72 36.31
CA LEU A 123 2.92 2.15 36.34
C LEU A 123 3.26 1.57 37.72
N THR A 124 2.83 2.24 38.79
CA THR A 124 3.00 1.76 40.16
C THR A 124 2.21 0.48 40.42
N GLN A 125 0.97 0.38 39.94
CA GLN A 125 0.15 -0.84 40.08
C GLN A 125 0.76 -2.01 39.32
N VAL A 126 1.19 -1.78 38.06
CA VAL A 126 1.88 -2.77 37.24
C VAL A 126 3.15 -3.24 37.92
N TRP A 127 3.98 -2.31 38.42
CA TRP A 127 5.22 -2.63 39.12
C TRP A 127 4.99 -3.49 40.36
N ASN A 128 4.04 -3.10 41.20
CA ASN A 128 3.72 -3.82 42.44
C ASN A 128 3.26 -5.24 42.18
N PHE A 129 2.44 -5.46 41.15
CA PHE A 129 2.05 -6.79 40.72
C PHE A 129 3.26 -7.57 40.15
N ALA A 130 4.04 -6.94 39.27
CA ALA A 130 5.19 -7.54 38.61
C ALA A 130 6.22 -8.07 39.62
N GLU A 131 6.55 -7.30 40.66
CA GLU A 131 7.43 -7.75 41.73
C GLU A 131 6.88 -8.97 42.48
N LYS A 132 5.58 -8.97 42.80
CA LYS A 132 4.96 -10.08 43.53
C LYS A 132 4.94 -11.35 42.67
N ALA A 133 4.61 -11.23 41.39
CA ALA A 133 4.56 -12.34 40.45
C ALA A 133 5.96 -12.92 40.19
N ALA A 134 6.96 -12.07 39.95
CA ALA A 134 8.34 -12.48 39.74
C ALA A 134 8.91 -13.21 40.97
N LYS A 135 8.64 -12.73 42.19
CA LYS A 135 9.05 -13.41 43.44
C LYS A 135 8.41 -14.80 43.61
N LYS A 136 7.25 -15.05 43.00
CA LYS A 136 6.60 -16.37 42.96
C LYS A 136 7.13 -17.26 41.81
N GLY A 137 8.12 -16.81 41.04
CA GLY A 137 8.69 -17.55 39.92
C GLY A 137 7.90 -17.43 38.61
N VAL A 138 6.92 -16.52 38.53
CA VAL A 138 6.22 -16.22 37.27
C VAL A 138 7.13 -15.33 36.42
N ILE A 139 7.31 -15.67 35.15
CA ILE A 139 8.07 -14.81 34.22
C ILE A 139 7.23 -13.57 33.90
N VAL A 140 7.71 -12.39 34.26
CA VAL A 140 7.03 -11.13 33.98
C VAL A 140 7.80 -10.35 32.91
N ALA A 141 7.11 -9.99 31.83
CA ALA A 141 7.66 -9.17 30.76
C ALA A 141 6.89 -7.85 30.65
N LEU A 142 7.54 -6.75 30.99
CA LEU A 142 7.02 -5.40 30.76
C LEU A 142 7.36 -5.00 29.32
N ARG A 143 6.36 -4.67 28.50
CA ARG A 143 6.52 -4.46 27.06
C ARG A 143 6.41 -2.99 26.70
N LEU A 144 7.43 -2.52 25.97
CA LEU A 144 7.52 -1.18 25.41
C LEU A 144 7.66 -1.30 23.88
N TRP A 145 6.55 -1.31 23.14
CA TRP A 145 6.49 -1.66 21.69
C TRP A 145 6.07 -0.47 20.81
N ASN A 146 6.72 0.69 20.96
CA ASN A 146 6.40 1.92 20.24
C ASN A 146 7.65 2.74 19.82
N ASP A 147 8.85 2.16 19.77
CA ASP A 147 10.08 2.92 19.44
C ASP A 147 9.89 3.73 18.14
N GLY A 148 9.81 5.07 18.26
CA GLY A 148 9.71 6.04 17.16
C GLY A 148 8.31 6.47 16.69
N GLY A 149 7.22 6.19 17.42
CA GLY A 149 5.83 6.56 17.04
C GLY A 149 5.09 7.47 18.04
N ALA A 150 4.04 8.16 17.56
CA ALA A 150 3.45 9.39 18.13
C ALA A 150 3.20 9.41 19.65
N ASP A 151 3.67 10.51 20.27
CA ASP A 151 3.54 10.94 21.67
C ASP A 151 4.40 10.22 22.74
N ALA A 152 5.53 9.62 22.34
CA ALA A 152 6.35 8.74 23.18
C ALA A 152 6.81 9.35 24.52
N ARG A 153 6.11 8.99 25.62
CA ARG A 153 6.52 9.17 27.03
C ARG A 153 7.47 8.07 27.50
N ASN A 154 8.12 7.38 26.56
CA ASN A 154 9.09 6.31 26.83
C ASN A 154 10.18 6.74 27.82
N GLY A 155 10.61 8.01 27.79
CA GLY A 155 11.55 8.57 28.76
C GLY A 155 11.05 8.42 30.19
N GLU A 156 9.81 8.84 30.46
CA GLU A 156 9.21 8.83 31.79
C GLU A 156 8.96 7.42 32.31
N ILE A 157 8.52 6.50 31.45
CA ILE A 157 8.38 5.08 31.79
C ILE A 157 9.74 4.48 32.15
N LEU A 158 10.78 4.76 31.36
CA LEU A 158 12.14 4.27 31.63
C LEU A 158 12.69 4.86 32.92
N ASP A 159 12.48 6.14 33.18
CA ASP A 159 12.91 6.82 34.40
C ASP A 159 12.15 6.28 35.63
N PHE A 160 10.86 6.00 35.51
CA PHE A 160 10.10 5.31 36.54
C PHE A 160 10.70 3.94 36.86
N LEU A 161 11.00 3.13 35.85
CA LEU A 161 11.61 1.81 36.05
C LEU A 161 12.99 1.93 36.70
N ARG A 162 13.85 2.84 36.22
CA ARG A 162 15.17 3.13 36.80
C ARG A 162 15.06 3.53 38.26
N SER A 163 14.06 4.32 38.63
CA SER A 163 13.83 4.71 40.03
C SER A 163 13.57 3.51 40.96
N ARG A 164 13.12 2.37 40.41
CA ARG A 164 12.81 1.13 41.17
C ARG A 164 13.91 0.07 41.12
N THR A 165 14.79 0.13 40.13
CA THR A 165 15.80 -0.92 39.87
C THR A 165 17.25 -0.42 39.87
N GLY A 166 17.46 0.89 39.81
CA GLY A 166 18.72 1.49 39.40
C GLY A 166 18.90 1.48 37.88
N ASP A 167 20.07 1.99 37.43
CA ASP A 167 20.37 2.25 36.01
C ASP A 167 21.03 1.08 35.27
N HIS A 168 21.45 0.03 35.98
CA HIS A 168 22.20 -1.06 35.38
C HIS A 168 21.29 -2.24 35.03
N TRP A 169 20.86 -2.30 33.77
CA TRP A 169 20.14 -3.46 33.23
C TRP A 169 21.01 -4.19 32.20
N PRO A 170 21.45 -5.43 32.47
CA PRO A 170 22.19 -6.19 31.49
C PRO A 170 21.27 -6.49 30.29
N GLU A 171 21.77 -6.17 29.10
CA GLU A 171 21.10 -6.47 27.85
C GLU A 171 21.10 -7.98 27.60
N MET A 172 19.91 -8.51 27.33
CA MET A 172 19.67 -9.89 26.94
C MET A 172 19.58 -9.98 25.40
N ARG A 173 19.06 -11.08 24.87
CA ARG A 173 18.87 -11.21 23.41
C ARG A 173 17.81 -10.23 22.90
N ASN A 174 18.01 -9.75 21.67
CA ASN A 174 17.05 -8.94 20.91
C ASN A 174 16.60 -7.64 21.59
N GLY A 175 17.50 -6.94 22.31
CA GLY A 175 17.19 -5.64 22.91
C GLY A 175 16.25 -5.69 24.13
N SER A 176 16.09 -6.87 24.74
CA SER A 176 15.38 -7.03 26.02
C SER A 176 16.35 -6.86 27.19
N PHE A 177 15.88 -6.35 28.33
CA PHE A 177 16.70 -6.07 29.51
C PHE A 177 16.21 -6.85 30.73
N LEU A 178 17.13 -7.37 31.54
CA LEU A 178 16.79 -7.98 32.82
C LEU A 178 16.69 -6.90 33.89
N LEU A 179 15.49 -6.70 34.44
CA LEU A 179 15.26 -5.71 35.51
C LEU A 179 15.53 -6.32 36.88
N ARG A 180 15.02 -7.53 37.12
CA ARG A 180 15.25 -8.37 38.30
C ARG A 180 15.10 -9.84 37.90
N ASP A 181 15.43 -10.75 38.81
CA ASP A 181 15.15 -12.17 38.58
C ASP A 181 13.67 -12.39 38.23
N HIS A 182 13.42 -13.15 37.15
CA HIS A 182 12.11 -13.37 36.55
C HIS A 182 11.33 -12.12 36.05
N LEU A 183 11.94 -10.92 36.02
CA LEU A 183 11.31 -9.67 35.58
C LEU A 183 12.13 -8.98 34.49
N TYR A 184 11.52 -8.79 33.32
CA TYR A 184 12.18 -8.33 32.09
C TYR A 184 11.49 -7.11 31.50
N LEU A 185 12.25 -6.25 30.82
CA LEU A 185 11.77 -5.20 29.93
C LEU A 185 12.01 -5.63 28.48
N GLU A 186 10.95 -5.83 27.71
CA GLU A 186 10.98 -6.18 26.28
C GLU A 186 10.73 -4.92 25.45
N ARG A 187 11.74 -4.44 24.70
CA ARG A 187 11.61 -3.31 23.77
C ARG A 187 11.45 -3.80 22.33
N ALA A 188 10.58 -3.13 21.57
CA ALA A 188 10.44 -3.35 20.14
C ALA A 188 9.98 -2.07 19.43
N GLY A 189 10.23 -1.97 18.13
CA GLY A 189 9.58 -0.98 17.27
C GLY A 189 8.05 -1.11 17.31
N LYS A 190 7.34 -0.06 16.85
CA LYS A 190 5.89 -0.13 16.68
C LYS A 190 5.54 -1.38 15.86
N PHE A 191 4.71 -2.25 16.45
CA PHE A 191 4.28 -3.47 15.79
C PHE A 191 3.19 -3.15 14.77
N ASP A 192 3.52 -3.30 13.48
CA ASP A 192 2.53 -3.25 12.41
C ASP A 192 1.84 -4.61 12.32
N TRP A 193 0.53 -4.63 12.57
CA TRP A 193 -0.26 -5.85 12.43
C TRP A 193 -0.20 -6.31 10.97
N PRO A 194 0.03 -7.60 10.74
CA PRO A 194 0.03 -8.13 9.39
C PRO A 194 -1.38 -7.97 8.84
N ASP A 195 -1.45 -7.16 7.81
CA ASP A 195 -2.61 -6.98 6.98
C ASP A 195 -2.36 -7.79 5.72
N LEU A 196 -3.33 -8.62 5.30
CA LEU A 196 -3.24 -9.32 4.02
C LEU A 196 -3.09 -8.35 2.84
N SER A 197 -3.39 -7.07 3.04
CA SER A 197 -3.19 -5.98 2.10
C SER A 197 -1.91 -5.16 2.32
N ALA A 198 -1.12 -5.42 3.37
CA ALA A 198 0.20 -4.81 3.57
C ALA A 198 1.22 -5.40 2.58
N GLY A 199 2.10 -4.54 2.06
CA GLY A 199 3.12 -4.96 1.10
C GLY A 199 4.06 -6.01 1.66
N GLU A 200 4.53 -6.91 0.82
CA GLU A 200 5.40 -8.01 1.22
C GLU A 200 6.69 -7.52 1.87
N SER A 201 7.00 -8.13 3.02
CA SER A 201 8.35 -8.16 3.55
C SER A 201 9.03 -9.43 3.00
N GLY A 202 10.35 -9.36 2.74
CA GLY A 202 11.08 -10.45 2.08
C GLY A 202 10.88 -11.82 2.74
N ALA A 203 11.16 -12.90 2.01
CA ALA A 203 10.91 -14.26 2.46
C ALA A 203 11.57 -14.58 3.81
N GLN A 204 10.76 -14.79 4.84
CA GLN A 204 11.20 -15.20 6.17
C GLN A 204 10.64 -16.57 6.54
N PHE A 205 11.35 -17.27 7.41
CA PHE A 205 10.88 -18.57 7.92
C PHE A 205 9.70 -18.37 8.87
N CYS A 206 8.59 -19.08 8.63
CA CYS A 206 7.41 -19.05 9.51
C CYS A 206 7.37 -20.29 10.41
N TYR A 207 7.15 -20.08 11.71
CA TYR A 207 7.04 -21.16 12.70
C TYR A 207 5.60 -21.69 12.88
N GLY A 208 4.62 -21.08 12.20
CA GLY A 208 3.21 -21.47 12.22
C GLY A 208 3.02 -22.95 11.88
N LEU A 209 2.13 -23.62 12.62
CA LEU A 209 1.84 -25.05 12.54
C LEU A 209 3.04 -26.00 12.79
N ARG A 210 4.20 -25.47 13.23
CA ARG A 210 5.39 -26.27 13.60
C ARG A 210 5.68 -26.22 15.08
N ASP A 211 5.68 -25.02 15.65
CA ASP A 211 5.82 -24.80 17.09
C ASP A 211 4.56 -24.19 17.72
N GLN A 212 3.70 -23.56 16.90
CA GLN A 212 2.56 -22.79 17.37
C GLN A 212 1.34 -22.82 16.42
N LEU A 213 0.17 -22.54 16.98
CA LEU A 213 -1.07 -22.27 16.23
C LEU A 213 -1.93 -21.25 17.00
N GLY A 214 -2.96 -20.69 16.34
CA GLY A 214 -3.98 -19.87 16.99
C GLY A 214 -5.33 -20.57 17.04
N VAL A 215 -6.12 -20.26 18.06
CA VAL A 215 -7.52 -20.68 18.24
C VAL A 215 -8.33 -19.43 18.57
N LEU A 216 -9.25 -19.06 17.69
CA LEU A 216 -10.11 -17.89 17.87
C LEU A 216 -11.23 -18.18 18.88
N VAL A 217 -11.93 -17.14 19.34
CA VAL A 217 -12.97 -17.25 20.39
C VAL A 217 -14.13 -18.16 20.00
N ASP A 218 -14.29 -18.44 18.71
CA ASP A 218 -15.29 -19.36 18.16
C ASP A 218 -14.78 -20.76 17.87
N GLY A 219 -13.58 -21.10 18.34
CA GLY A 219 -12.96 -22.41 18.17
C GLY A 219 -12.23 -22.60 16.84
N THR A 220 -12.26 -21.60 15.94
CA THR A 220 -11.57 -21.65 14.65
C THR A 220 -10.06 -21.74 14.84
N VAL A 221 -9.43 -22.72 14.18
CA VAL A 221 -7.97 -22.91 14.21
C VAL A 221 -7.32 -22.16 13.06
N VAL A 222 -6.31 -21.37 13.38
CA VAL A 222 -5.52 -20.56 12.45
C VAL A 222 -4.01 -20.84 12.60
N PRO A 223 -3.17 -20.50 11.60
CA PRO A 223 -1.75 -20.83 11.64
C PRO A 223 -0.94 -20.16 12.77
N CYS A 224 -1.33 -18.97 13.22
CA CYS A 224 -0.71 -18.26 14.35
C CYS A 224 -1.64 -17.15 14.89
N CYS A 225 -1.25 -16.51 16.01
CA CYS A 225 -2.02 -15.44 16.65
C CYS A 225 -2.15 -14.14 15.84
N LEU A 226 -1.47 -14.03 14.70
CA LEU A 226 -1.54 -12.85 13.85
C LEU A 226 -2.76 -12.85 12.92
N ASP A 227 -3.30 -14.04 12.64
CA ASP A 227 -4.54 -14.22 11.88
C ASP A 227 -5.76 -14.00 12.78
N HIS A 228 -5.90 -12.77 13.26
CA HIS A 228 -6.92 -12.38 14.20
C HIS A 228 -8.31 -12.24 13.57
N GLU A 229 -8.45 -12.26 12.25
CA GLU A 229 -9.76 -12.29 11.57
C GLU A 229 -10.19 -13.70 11.16
N GLY A 230 -9.28 -14.68 11.19
CA GLY A 230 -9.58 -16.06 10.78
C GLY A 230 -9.52 -16.27 9.27
N ASP A 231 -8.78 -15.42 8.56
CA ASP A 231 -8.67 -15.43 7.11
C ASP A 231 -8.03 -16.74 6.58
N VAL A 232 -7.17 -17.39 7.39
CA VAL A 232 -6.51 -18.66 7.08
C VAL A 232 -7.04 -19.79 7.97
N ALA A 233 -8.36 -19.86 8.15
CA ALA A 233 -9.02 -20.94 8.87
C ALA A 233 -8.62 -22.35 8.36
N LEU A 234 -8.38 -23.27 9.29
CA LEU A 234 -7.93 -24.65 9.03
C LEU A 234 -8.96 -25.71 9.43
N GLY A 235 -9.85 -25.35 10.35
CA GLY A 235 -10.84 -26.22 10.96
C GLY A 235 -11.35 -25.59 12.26
N ASN A 236 -12.17 -26.32 13.03
CA ASN A 236 -12.73 -25.80 14.28
C ASN A 236 -12.68 -26.85 15.41
N LEU A 237 -12.09 -26.50 16.56
CA LEU A 237 -11.90 -27.41 17.70
C LEU A 237 -13.18 -27.73 18.47
N PHE A 238 -14.24 -26.95 18.29
CA PHE A 238 -15.54 -27.29 18.87
C PHE A 238 -16.19 -28.46 18.14
N THR A 239 -15.87 -28.65 16.86
CA THR A 239 -16.49 -29.69 16.02
C THR A 239 -15.54 -30.80 15.62
N GLN A 240 -14.22 -30.58 15.63
CA GLN A 240 -13.23 -31.52 15.09
C GLN A 240 -12.06 -31.77 16.07
N PRO A 241 -11.48 -32.98 16.09
CA PRO A 241 -10.20 -33.23 16.74
C PRO A 241 -9.05 -32.45 16.08
N LEU A 242 -8.08 -32.01 16.87
CA LEU A 242 -6.90 -31.31 16.34
C LEU A 242 -6.09 -32.15 15.36
N THR A 243 -6.01 -33.48 15.57
CA THR A 243 -5.34 -34.40 14.65
C THR A 243 -5.86 -34.28 13.24
N GLU A 244 -7.18 -34.31 13.07
CA GLU A 244 -7.86 -34.20 11.78
C GLU A 244 -7.56 -32.86 11.12
N ILE A 245 -7.60 -31.77 11.90
CA ILE A 245 -7.28 -30.43 11.40
C ILE A 245 -5.82 -30.36 10.91
N LEU A 246 -4.87 -30.89 11.69
CA LEU A 246 -3.44 -30.83 11.38
C LEU A 246 -2.99 -31.79 10.28
N THR A 247 -3.72 -32.90 10.07
CA THR A 247 -3.45 -33.85 8.99
C THR A 247 -4.18 -33.49 7.71
N SER A 248 -5.11 -32.53 7.75
CA SER A 248 -5.81 -32.04 6.56
C SER A 248 -4.82 -31.61 5.47
N PRO A 249 -5.14 -31.79 4.17
CA PRO A 249 -4.28 -31.36 3.08
C PRO A 249 -3.90 -29.88 3.19
N ARG A 250 -4.86 -29.01 3.54
CA ARG A 250 -4.63 -27.56 3.74
C ARG A 250 -3.60 -27.28 4.84
N ALA A 251 -3.73 -27.89 6.01
CA ALA A 251 -2.78 -27.70 7.11
C ALA A 251 -1.40 -28.30 6.82
N CYS A 252 -1.34 -29.47 6.19
CA CYS A 252 -0.08 -30.09 5.76
C CYS A 252 0.63 -29.22 4.71
N THR A 253 -0.07 -28.73 3.69
CA THR A 253 0.51 -27.84 2.69
C THR A 253 0.98 -26.54 3.33
N LEU A 254 0.18 -25.91 4.20
CA LEU A 254 0.59 -24.69 4.93
C LEU A 254 1.87 -24.93 5.73
N ARG A 255 1.91 -26.01 6.52
CA ARG A 255 3.07 -26.39 7.34
C ARG A 255 4.31 -26.65 6.49
N GLU A 256 4.17 -27.35 5.37
CA GLU A 256 5.27 -27.61 4.44
C GLU A 256 5.74 -26.33 3.75
N GLY A 257 4.80 -25.50 3.32
CA GLY A 257 5.04 -24.20 2.73
C GLY A 257 5.85 -23.28 3.65
N PHE A 258 5.39 -23.12 4.90
CA PHE A 258 6.12 -22.38 5.93
C PHE A 258 7.58 -22.85 6.08
N SER A 259 7.81 -24.17 6.00
CA SER A 259 9.14 -24.74 6.13
C SER A 259 10.05 -24.64 4.91
N ARG A 260 9.47 -24.47 3.72
CA ARG A 260 10.20 -24.23 2.47
C ARG A 260 10.34 -22.74 2.14
N ARG A 261 9.90 -21.84 3.04
CA ARG A 261 9.78 -20.40 2.81
C ARG A 261 8.98 -20.07 1.54
N LYS A 262 7.93 -20.87 1.28
CA LYS A 262 7.03 -20.78 0.12
C LYS A 262 5.58 -20.87 0.61
N PRO A 263 4.66 -19.99 0.25
CA PRO A 263 3.26 -20.20 0.64
C PRO A 263 2.72 -21.50 0.02
N PRO A 264 1.81 -22.21 0.71
CA PRO A 264 1.18 -23.45 0.21
C PRO A 264 0.36 -23.23 -1.06
N LYS A 265 0.50 -24.13 -2.03
CA LYS A 265 -0.38 -24.21 -3.20
C LYS A 265 -1.53 -25.17 -2.91
N SER A 266 -2.77 -24.74 -3.16
CA SER A 266 -3.97 -25.59 -3.03
C SER A 266 -3.84 -26.90 -3.80
N SER A 267 -4.16 -28.01 -3.14
CA SER A 267 -4.13 -29.37 -3.66
C SER A 267 -5.09 -29.58 -4.84
N ALA A 268 -4.55 -29.97 -6.00
CA ALA A 268 -5.20 -30.93 -6.89
C ALA A 268 -4.13 -31.66 -7.74
N ALA A 269 -4.06 -32.97 -7.52
CA ALA A 269 -3.43 -34.00 -8.34
C ALA A 269 -1.89 -34.12 -8.37
N ALA A 270 -1.41 -35.11 -7.62
CA ALA A 270 -0.11 -35.75 -7.75
C ALA A 270 -0.10 -36.73 -8.95
N ALA A 271 1.01 -36.80 -9.69
CA ALA A 271 1.45 -38.03 -10.38
C ALA A 271 2.93 -37.93 -10.80
N ALA A 272 3.71 -38.91 -10.32
CA ALA A 272 4.97 -39.43 -10.87
C ALA A 272 6.25 -38.54 -10.91
N SER A 273 7.21 -38.89 -10.03
CA SER A 273 8.68 -38.76 -10.22
C SER A 273 9.16 -39.81 -11.26
N PRO A 274 10.42 -39.88 -11.79
CA PRO A 274 11.68 -39.25 -11.33
C PRO A 274 12.70 -38.77 -12.41
N ARG A 275 13.65 -37.88 -12.04
CA ARG A 275 15.13 -38.04 -12.17
C ARG A 275 15.89 -36.69 -12.04
N ALA A 276 16.79 -36.69 -11.05
CA ALA A 276 18.13 -36.08 -10.95
C ALA A 276 18.57 -34.97 -11.91
N SER A 277 19.11 -33.87 -11.36
CA SER A 277 20.56 -33.63 -11.22
C SER A 277 20.87 -32.36 -10.41
N THR A 278 22.06 -32.32 -9.82
CA THR A 278 22.75 -31.14 -9.29
C THR A 278 22.94 -30.05 -10.37
N ASN A 279 22.75 -28.76 -10.00
CA ASN A 279 22.54 -27.54 -10.82
C ASN A 279 21.08 -27.26 -11.21
N ASP A 280 20.36 -26.46 -10.41
CA ASP A 280 19.31 -25.55 -10.92
C ASP A 280 18.98 -24.50 -9.83
N MET A 281 19.61 -23.33 -9.95
CA MET A 281 19.09 -22.08 -9.38
C MET A 281 17.80 -21.75 -10.14
N MET A 282 16.76 -21.23 -9.47
CA MET A 282 15.44 -20.92 -10.07
C MET A 282 15.50 -20.64 -11.59
N THR A 283 15.13 -21.63 -12.40
CA THR A 283 15.22 -21.53 -13.86
C THR A 283 14.13 -20.55 -14.32
N GLU A 284 14.53 -19.45 -14.94
CA GLU A 284 13.59 -18.51 -15.57
C GLU A 284 13.04 -19.18 -16.84
N HIS A 285 11.71 -19.18 -17.00
CA HIS A 285 11.04 -19.87 -18.10
C HIS A 285 10.62 -18.87 -19.19
N TRP A 286 11.61 -18.30 -19.88
CA TRP A 286 11.38 -17.28 -20.93
C TRP A 286 10.62 -17.84 -22.13
N GLU A 287 10.73 -19.15 -22.39
CA GLU A 287 9.96 -19.87 -23.41
C GLU A 287 8.44 -19.74 -23.23
N ASN A 288 7.96 -19.57 -21.99
CA ASN A 288 6.54 -19.38 -21.71
C ASN A 288 5.97 -18.09 -22.33
N LEU A 289 6.81 -17.09 -22.64
CA LEU A 289 6.37 -15.89 -23.35
C LEU A 289 6.05 -16.20 -24.81
N THR A 290 6.86 -17.02 -25.46
CA THR A 290 6.62 -17.49 -26.82
C THR A 290 5.37 -18.39 -26.87
N ASP A 291 5.23 -19.29 -25.91
CA ASP A 291 4.06 -20.19 -25.82
C ASP A 291 2.75 -19.41 -25.55
N LEU A 292 2.83 -18.26 -24.88
CA LEU A 292 1.69 -17.38 -24.64
C LEU A 292 1.16 -16.71 -25.92
N THR A 293 1.99 -16.51 -26.95
CA THR A 293 1.64 -15.66 -28.10
C THR A 293 0.35 -16.08 -28.81
N ALA A 294 0.19 -17.36 -29.14
CA ALA A 294 -1.02 -17.84 -29.83
C ALA A 294 -2.29 -17.82 -28.93
N PRO A 295 -2.27 -18.34 -27.68
CA PRO A 295 -3.39 -18.20 -26.74
C PRO A 295 -3.77 -16.73 -26.47
N LEU A 296 -2.78 -15.84 -26.39
CA LEU A 296 -2.98 -14.41 -26.15
C LEU A 296 -3.73 -13.75 -27.31
N LEU A 297 -3.30 -14.00 -28.55
CA LEU A 297 -3.97 -13.46 -29.73
C LEU A 297 -5.40 -13.97 -29.87
N THR A 298 -5.62 -15.27 -29.61
CA THR A 298 -6.96 -15.86 -29.60
C THR A 298 -7.85 -15.20 -28.53
N TRP A 299 -7.31 -14.99 -27.33
CA TRP A 299 -8.02 -14.29 -26.27
C TRP A 299 -8.33 -12.83 -26.65
N TYR A 300 -7.41 -12.14 -27.30
CA TYR A 300 -7.59 -10.75 -27.72
C TYR A 300 -8.64 -10.60 -28.82
N ASP A 301 -8.71 -11.54 -29.76
CA ASP A 301 -9.75 -11.52 -30.80
C ASP A 301 -11.17 -11.63 -30.20
N LEU A 302 -11.31 -12.25 -29.03
CA LEU A 302 -12.58 -12.40 -28.31
C LEU A 302 -12.84 -11.32 -27.25
N ASN A 303 -11.80 -10.79 -26.60
CA ASN A 303 -11.91 -9.96 -25.40
C ASN A 303 -11.29 -8.55 -25.55
N GLY A 304 -10.68 -8.25 -26.70
CA GLY A 304 -10.01 -6.99 -26.99
C GLY A 304 -10.95 -5.81 -26.81
N ARG A 305 -10.47 -4.75 -26.14
CA ARG A 305 -11.30 -3.60 -25.84
C ARG A 305 -11.55 -2.75 -27.09
N MET A 306 -12.82 -2.42 -27.32
CA MET A 306 -13.25 -1.42 -28.29
C MET A 306 -13.00 -0.02 -27.74
N LEU A 307 -12.05 0.71 -28.34
CA LEU A 307 -11.64 2.05 -27.92
C LEU A 307 -11.65 3.01 -29.13
N PRO A 308 -11.92 4.32 -28.96
CA PRO A 308 -12.05 5.25 -30.09
C PRO A 308 -10.83 5.31 -31.04
N TRP A 309 -9.63 5.10 -30.52
CA TRP A 309 -8.37 5.04 -31.29
C TRP A 309 -8.09 3.66 -31.90
N ARG A 310 -8.81 2.61 -31.50
CA ARG A 310 -8.73 1.26 -32.07
C ARG A 310 -9.81 0.98 -33.11
N SER A 311 -10.95 1.66 -33.02
CA SER A 311 -12.02 1.55 -34.04
C SER A 311 -11.66 2.26 -35.34
N VAL A 312 -10.90 3.36 -35.26
CA VAL A 312 -10.35 4.06 -36.42
C VAL A 312 -8.84 4.19 -36.21
N VAL A 313 -8.10 3.27 -36.81
CA VAL A 313 -6.66 3.13 -36.62
C VAL A 313 -5.91 3.96 -37.66
N THR A 314 -5.23 5.02 -37.20
CA THR A 314 -4.28 5.80 -38.01
C THR A 314 -3.06 6.14 -37.17
N PRO A 315 -1.87 6.38 -37.77
CA PRO A 315 -0.67 6.72 -37.00
C PRO A 315 -0.87 7.91 -36.06
N TYR A 316 -1.56 8.96 -36.53
CA TYR A 316 -1.85 10.15 -35.72
C TYR A 316 -2.74 9.83 -34.51
N ARG A 317 -3.84 9.10 -34.73
CA ARG A 317 -4.78 8.72 -33.66
C ARG A 317 -4.11 7.83 -32.61
N THR A 318 -3.33 6.83 -33.06
CA THR A 318 -2.53 5.99 -32.16
C THR A 318 -1.57 6.85 -31.34
N TRP A 319 -0.77 7.70 -32.00
CA TRP A 319 0.21 8.55 -31.34
C TRP A 319 -0.41 9.45 -30.26
N VAL A 320 -1.47 10.19 -30.59
CA VAL A 320 -2.15 11.06 -29.62
C VAL A 320 -2.70 10.25 -28.44
N SER A 321 -3.32 9.10 -28.71
CA SER A 321 -3.85 8.24 -27.65
C SER A 321 -2.76 7.72 -26.71
N GLU A 322 -1.62 7.29 -27.26
CA GLU A 322 -0.49 6.78 -26.47
C GLU A 322 0.12 7.86 -25.58
N ILE A 323 0.23 9.09 -26.07
CA ILE A 323 0.70 10.22 -25.25
C ILE A 323 -0.31 10.55 -24.14
N MET A 324 -1.62 10.55 -24.45
CA MET A 324 -2.66 10.77 -23.43
C MET A 324 -2.67 9.68 -22.35
N LEU A 325 -2.45 8.41 -22.71
CA LEU A 325 -2.49 7.27 -21.80
C LEU A 325 -1.28 7.18 -20.86
N GLN A 326 -0.22 7.94 -21.09
CA GLN A 326 0.91 8.02 -20.16
C GLN A 326 0.43 8.46 -18.77
N GLN A 327 0.53 7.56 -17.79
CA GLN A 327 0.10 7.80 -16.40
C GLN A 327 -1.37 8.23 -16.25
N THR A 328 -2.23 7.94 -17.23
CA THR A 328 -3.66 8.32 -17.22
C THR A 328 -4.53 7.11 -17.53
N ARG A 329 -5.64 6.93 -16.80
CA ARG A 329 -6.54 5.78 -17.01
C ARG A 329 -7.33 5.94 -18.32
N VAL A 330 -7.58 4.83 -19.02
CA VAL A 330 -8.33 4.79 -20.28
C VAL A 330 -9.68 5.51 -20.19
N SER A 331 -10.47 5.24 -19.14
CA SER A 331 -11.80 5.86 -18.97
C SER A 331 -11.74 7.38 -18.85
N ALA A 332 -10.66 7.93 -18.28
CA ALA A 332 -10.45 9.36 -18.20
C ALA A 332 -10.03 9.94 -19.55
N VAL A 333 -9.27 9.20 -20.37
CA VAL A 333 -8.75 9.67 -21.66
C VAL A 333 -9.84 9.74 -22.75
N ILE A 334 -10.79 8.80 -22.79
CA ILE A 334 -11.82 8.71 -23.84
C ILE A 334 -12.48 10.07 -24.17
N PRO A 335 -13.10 10.80 -23.21
CA PRO A 335 -13.77 12.06 -23.55
C PRO A 335 -12.80 13.18 -23.96
N TYR A 336 -11.53 13.12 -23.56
CA TYR A 336 -10.53 14.09 -24.01
C TYR A 336 -10.07 13.79 -25.42
N PHE A 337 -9.83 12.51 -25.73
CA PHE A 337 -9.43 12.08 -27.05
C PHE A 337 -10.48 12.44 -28.08
N GLU A 338 -11.77 12.23 -27.79
CA GLU A 338 -12.86 12.58 -28.72
C GLU A 338 -12.92 14.08 -29.01
N ARG A 339 -12.87 14.94 -27.97
CA ARG A 339 -12.83 16.40 -28.16
C ARG A 339 -11.58 16.85 -28.91
N PHE A 340 -10.43 16.25 -28.58
CA PHE A 340 -9.16 16.57 -29.22
C PHE A 340 -9.17 16.21 -30.69
N MET A 341 -9.67 15.01 -31.06
CA MET A 341 -9.77 14.59 -32.46
C MET A 341 -10.81 15.38 -33.25
N ALA A 342 -11.86 15.89 -32.61
CA ALA A 342 -12.86 16.74 -33.26
C ALA A 342 -12.28 18.10 -33.67
N GLU A 343 -11.38 18.66 -32.87
CA GLU A 343 -10.78 19.98 -33.12
C GLU A 343 -9.44 19.90 -33.85
N LEU A 344 -8.62 18.89 -33.52
CA LEU A 344 -7.27 18.67 -34.04
C LEU A 344 -7.23 17.27 -34.70
N PRO A 345 -7.76 17.13 -35.93
CA PRO A 345 -7.92 15.81 -36.57
C PRO A 345 -6.62 15.22 -37.12
N ASP A 346 -5.57 16.04 -37.31
CA ASP A 346 -4.30 15.63 -37.89
C ASP A 346 -3.08 16.39 -37.31
N ALA A 347 -1.88 16.04 -37.79
CA ALA A 347 -0.63 16.65 -37.36
C ALA A 347 -0.52 18.13 -37.76
N ALA A 348 -1.11 18.53 -38.89
CA ALA A 348 -1.07 19.91 -39.35
C ALA A 348 -1.89 20.83 -38.42
N ALA A 349 -3.13 20.45 -38.11
CA ALA A 349 -3.99 21.18 -37.17
C ALA A 349 -3.32 21.33 -35.79
N LEU A 350 -2.70 20.25 -35.30
CA LEU A 350 -1.97 20.27 -34.03
C LEU A 350 -0.69 21.14 -34.08
N ALA A 351 0.01 21.19 -35.21
CA ALA A 351 1.20 22.01 -35.36
C ALA A 351 0.89 23.52 -35.29
N THR A 352 -0.28 23.92 -35.80
CA THR A 352 -0.68 25.32 -35.97
C THR A 352 -1.56 25.87 -34.84
N VAL A 353 -2.22 25.02 -34.05
CA VAL A 353 -3.12 25.49 -32.98
C VAL A 353 -2.38 26.39 -31.96
N PRO A 354 -2.96 27.51 -31.51
CA PRO A 354 -2.37 28.31 -30.43
C PRO A 354 -2.14 27.49 -29.16
N GLU A 355 -1.01 27.69 -28.48
CA GLU A 355 -0.65 26.91 -27.27
C GLU A 355 -1.75 26.98 -26.20
N GLU A 356 -2.32 28.16 -25.97
CA GLU A 356 -3.39 28.34 -24.98
C GLU A 356 -4.60 27.43 -25.28
N ARG A 357 -4.99 27.31 -26.55
CA ARG A 357 -6.10 26.45 -26.96
C ARG A 357 -5.75 24.97 -26.78
N LEU A 358 -4.52 24.59 -27.10
CA LEU A 358 -4.01 23.23 -26.83
C LEU A 358 -4.03 22.89 -25.33
N LEU A 359 -3.55 23.80 -24.47
CA LEU A 359 -3.56 23.61 -23.02
C LEU A 359 -4.98 23.51 -22.47
N LYS A 360 -5.94 24.26 -23.06
CA LYS A 360 -7.35 24.15 -22.70
C LYS A 360 -7.95 22.81 -23.09
N LEU A 361 -7.64 22.28 -24.27
CA LEU A 361 -8.05 20.93 -24.67
C LEU A 361 -7.45 19.84 -23.76
N TRP A 362 -6.27 20.09 -23.18
CA TRP A 362 -5.57 19.19 -22.28
C TRP A 362 -5.91 19.37 -20.79
N GLU A 363 -6.69 20.40 -20.45
CA GLU A 363 -6.96 20.83 -19.08
C GLU A 363 -7.57 19.68 -18.25
N GLY A 364 -6.86 19.25 -17.21
CA GLY A 364 -7.31 18.16 -16.33
C GLY A 364 -6.71 16.78 -16.63
N LEU A 365 -6.01 16.58 -17.76
CA LEU A 365 -5.24 15.34 -18.02
C LEU A 365 -3.91 15.28 -17.24
N GLY A 366 -3.42 16.43 -16.74
CA GLY A 366 -2.14 16.53 -16.06
C GLY A 366 -0.93 16.34 -16.98
N TYR A 367 0.28 16.55 -16.44
CA TYR A 367 1.55 16.47 -17.19
C TYR A 367 1.52 17.26 -18.53
N TYR A 368 1.27 18.57 -18.45
CA TYR A 368 1.09 19.46 -19.61
C TYR A 368 2.31 19.55 -20.54
N SER A 369 3.50 19.16 -20.07
CA SER A 369 4.67 18.99 -20.94
C SER A 369 4.43 17.98 -22.07
N ARG A 370 3.54 16.99 -21.86
CA ARG A 370 3.12 16.06 -22.91
C ARG A 370 2.45 16.76 -24.08
N ALA A 371 1.48 17.64 -23.81
CA ALA A 371 0.79 18.41 -24.85
C ALA A 371 1.78 19.28 -25.64
N ARG A 372 2.69 19.97 -24.94
CA ARG A 372 3.72 20.81 -25.59
C ARG A 372 4.67 19.99 -26.45
N ASN A 373 5.14 18.85 -25.97
CA ASN A 373 6.01 17.96 -26.74
C ASN A 373 5.26 17.37 -27.95
N LEU A 374 3.99 17.02 -27.78
CA LEU A 374 3.11 16.55 -28.85
C LEU A 374 3.02 17.60 -29.97
N GLN A 375 2.79 18.86 -29.64
CA GLN A 375 2.77 19.95 -30.63
C GLN A 375 4.15 20.19 -31.26
N LYS A 376 5.24 20.17 -30.49
CA LYS A 376 6.60 20.30 -31.03
C LYS A 376 6.89 19.19 -32.05
N ALA A 377 6.55 17.94 -31.74
CA ALA A 377 6.69 16.83 -32.66
C ALA A 377 5.76 16.96 -33.88
N ALA A 378 4.54 17.48 -33.72
CA ALA A 378 3.63 17.73 -34.85
C ALA A 378 4.24 18.72 -35.85
N ARG A 379 4.91 19.77 -35.36
CA ARG A 379 5.64 20.72 -36.22
C ARG A 379 6.77 20.04 -37.00
N VAL A 380 7.54 19.17 -36.34
CA VAL A 380 8.61 18.38 -36.99
C VAL A 380 8.01 17.40 -38.02
N ILE A 381 6.91 16.73 -37.70
CA ILE A 381 6.20 15.83 -38.63
C ILE A 381 5.76 16.58 -39.89
N VAL A 382 5.22 17.79 -39.74
CA VAL A 382 4.80 18.62 -40.88
C VAL A 382 5.99 19.09 -41.70
N SER A 383 7.06 19.59 -41.05
CA SER A 383 8.21 20.15 -41.75
C SER A 383 9.08 19.10 -42.43
N ASP A 384 9.37 18.00 -41.73
CA ASP A 384 10.43 17.06 -42.13
C ASP A 384 9.86 15.78 -42.76
N PHE A 385 8.59 15.47 -42.49
CA PHE A 385 7.91 14.24 -42.94
C PHE A 385 6.60 14.49 -43.70
N GLY A 386 6.34 15.73 -44.13
CA GLY A 386 5.20 16.07 -44.99
C GLY A 386 3.82 15.87 -44.33
N GLY A 387 3.76 15.89 -43.00
CA GLY A 387 2.52 15.69 -42.24
C GLY A 387 2.23 14.23 -41.89
N GLU A 388 3.02 13.28 -42.37
CA GLU A 388 2.87 11.86 -42.04
C GLU A 388 3.88 11.42 -40.98
N LEU A 389 3.45 10.55 -40.05
CA LEU A 389 4.38 9.98 -39.08
C LEU A 389 5.36 9.04 -39.77
N PRO A 390 6.65 9.06 -39.38
CA PRO A 390 7.63 8.15 -39.95
C PRO A 390 7.31 6.70 -39.57
N ARG A 391 7.71 5.76 -40.43
CA ARG A 391 7.17 4.39 -40.41
C ARG A 391 7.92 3.42 -39.51
N THR A 392 9.14 3.75 -39.08
CA THR A 392 9.99 2.82 -38.31
C THR A 392 10.16 3.27 -36.87
N CYS A 393 10.31 2.33 -35.95
CA CYS A 393 10.56 2.61 -34.53
C CYS A 393 11.79 3.51 -34.35
N ALA A 394 12.86 3.26 -35.10
CA ALA A 394 14.07 4.08 -35.05
C ALA A 394 13.83 5.55 -35.47
N SER A 395 13.03 5.78 -36.51
CA SER A 395 12.71 7.15 -36.97
C SER A 395 11.67 7.84 -36.10
N LEU A 396 10.68 7.11 -35.57
CA LEU A 396 9.70 7.65 -34.61
C LEU A 396 10.38 8.18 -33.33
N LYS A 397 11.43 7.51 -32.85
CA LYS A 397 12.20 7.92 -31.67
C LYS A 397 12.94 9.25 -31.80
N THR A 398 13.12 9.78 -33.02
CA THR A 398 13.76 11.08 -33.20
C THR A 398 12.82 12.24 -32.90
N LEU A 399 11.51 11.99 -32.84
CA LEU A 399 10.49 13.00 -32.62
C LEU A 399 10.41 13.42 -31.14
N PRO A 400 10.25 14.73 -30.85
CA PRO A 400 10.10 15.25 -29.49
C PRO A 400 9.00 14.54 -28.68
N GLY A 401 9.36 14.00 -27.51
CA GLY A 401 8.41 13.34 -26.61
C GLY A 401 7.99 11.93 -27.00
N ILE A 402 8.54 11.35 -28.08
CA ILE A 402 8.36 9.94 -28.43
C ILE A 402 9.55 9.13 -27.89
N GLY A 403 9.31 8.32 -26.86
CA GLY A 403 10.28 7.39 -26.29
C GLY A 403 10.15 5.97 -26.86
N ASP A 404 10.97 5.04 -26.35
CA ASP A 404 11.03 3.63 -26.81
C ASP A 404 9.65 2.96 -26.88
N TYR A 405 8.86 3.09 -25.82
CA TYR A 405 7.52 2.53 -25.74
C TYR A 405 6.60 3.08 -26.83
N THR A 406 6.48 4.41 -26.93
CA THR A 406 5.55 5.07 -27.87
C THR A 406 5.93 4.78 -29.32
N ALA A 407 7.23 4.78 -29.63
CA ALA A 407 7.72 4.45 -30.96
C ALA A 407 7.38 3.00 -31.34
N ALA A 408 7.64 2.04 -30.45
CA ALA A 408 7.32 0.64 -30.69
C ALA A 408 5.81 0.40 -30.81
N ALA A 409 4.99 1.10 -30.01
CA ALA A 409 3.53 1.01 -30.11
C ALA A 409 3.03 1.49 -31.49
N ILE A 410 3.45 2.68 -31.95
CA ILE A 410 3.05 3.20 -33.27
C ILE A 410 3.59 2.30 -34.39
N ALA A 411 4.86 1.93 -34.35
CA ALA A 411 5.52 1.12 -35.37
C ALA A 411 4.82 -0.25 -35.56
N SER A 412 4.53 -0.94 -34.46
CA SER A 412 3.87 -2.24 -34.51
C SER A 412 2.38 -2.16 -34.89
N ILE A 413 1.64 -1.20 -34.35
CA ILE A 413 0.19 -1.07 -34.57
C ILE A 413 -0.12 -0.57 -35.98
N ASN A 414 0.61 0.43 -36.45
CA ASN A 414 0.27 1.13 -37.69
C ASN A 414 1.11 0.69 -38.89
N PHE A 415 2.33 0.19 -38.66
CA PHE A 415 3.27 -0.13 -39.74
C PHE A 415 3.73 -1.59 -39.74
N GLY A 416 3.27 -2.42 -38.80
CA GLY A 416 3.55 -3.85 -38.76
C GLY A 416 5.01 -4.20 -38.41
N GLU A 417 5.77 -3.28 -37.83
CA GLU A 417 7.14 -3.58 -37.39
C GLU A 417 7.10 -4.50 -36.16
N PRO A 418 7.82 -5.65 -36.16
CA PRO A 418 7.81 -6.62 -35.07
C PRO A 418 8.69 -6.16 -33.91
N VAL A 419 8.24 -5.12 -33.20
CA VAL A 419 8.90 -4.55 -32.03
C VAL A 419 7.92 -4.48 -30.85
N ALA A 420 8.34 -4.99 -29.69
CA ALA A 420 7.54 -5.02 -28.48
C ALA A 420 7.44 -3.63 -27.82
N ALA A 421 6.21 -3.22 -27.50
CA ALA A 421 5.92 -1.95 -26.84
C ALA A 421 5.97 -2.07 -25.31
N VAL A 422 7.19 -2.16 -24.74
CA VAL A 422 7.40 -2.54 -23.34
C VAL A 422 7.06 -1.41 -22.34
N ASP A 423 5.91 -1.53 -21.69
CA ASP A 423 5.49 -0.69 -20.55
C ASP A 423 5.47 -1.47 -19.22
N GLY A 424 4.94 -0.83 -18.16
CA GLY A 424 4.78 -1.47 -16.86
C GLY A 424 3.75 -2.62 -16.82
N ASN A 425 2.86 -2.71 -17.81
CA ASN A 425 1.93 -3.84 -17.98
C ASN A 425 2.65 -5.03 -18.60
N LEU A 426 3.36 -4.82 -19.70
CA LEU A 426 4.15 -5.85 -20.37
C LEU A 426 5.21 -6.43 -19.44
N LEU A 427 5.96 -5.59 -18.72
CA LEU A 427 6.96 -6.06 -17.75
C LEU A 427 6.34 -6.93 -16.64
N ARG A 428 5.14 -6.56 -16.16
CA ARG A 428 4.44 -7.35 -15.14
C ARG A 428 3.95 -8.68 -15.68
N VAL A 429 3.31 -8.69 -16.85
CA VAL A 429 2.86 -9.93 -17.50
C VAL A 429 4.07 -10.82 -17.75
N ALA A 430 5.12 -10.28 -18.35
CA ALA A 430 6.34 -11.01 -18.66
C ALA A 430 6.97 -11.62 -17.40
N ALA A 431 7.13 -10.82 -16.34
CA ALA A 431 7.76 -11.28 -15.10
C ALA A 431 6.96 -12.40 -14.44
N ARG A 432 5.63 -12.27 -14.47
CA ARG A 432 4.73 -13.30 -13.93
C ARG A 432 4.74 -14.56 -14.78
N VAL A 433 4.73 -14.45 -16.10
CA VAL A 433 4.68 -15.60 -16.99
C VAL A 433 5.99 -16.38 -16.96
N SER A 434 7.13 -15.70 -16.98
CA SER A 434 8.46 -16.33 -16.92
C SER A 434 8.91 -16.70 -15.50
N GLY A 435 8.29 -16.14 -14.46
CA GLY A 435 8.67 -16.35 -13.06
C GLY A 435 9.90 -15.54 -12.63
N CYS A 436 10.33 -14.57 -13.43
CA CYS A 436 11.50 -13.73 -13.16
C CYS A 436 11.27 -12.79 -11.96
N GLY A 437 12.14 -12.92 -10.96
CA GLY A 437 12.13 -12.14 -9.70
C GLY A 437 13.05 -10.92 -9.69
N ASP A 438 13.67 -10.58 -10.82
CA ASP A 438 14.56 -9.43 -10.90
C ASP A 438 13.78 -8.10 -10.83
N ASP A 439 14.45 -7.06 -10.34
CA ASP A 439 13.87 -5.71 -10.26
C ASP A 439 13.63 -5.13 -11.66
N ILE A 440 12.37 -5.03 -12.07
CA ILE A 440 11.99 -4.53 -13.40
C ILE A 440 12.24 -3.02 -13.58
N MET A 441 12.71 -2.32 -12.54
CA MET A 441 13.16 -0.93 -12.63
C MET A 441 14.64 -0.82 -13.00
N ASP A 442 15.43 -1.90 -12.89
CA ASP A 442 16.83 -1.94 -13.30
C ASP A 442 16.96 -1.89 -14.84
N ALA A 443 17.86 -1.05 -15.35
CA ALA A 443 18.00 -0.82 -16.79
C ALA A 443 18.50 -2.07 -17.56
N ARG A 444 19.38 -2.88 -16.94
CA ARG A 444 19.88 -4.13 -17.53
C ARG A 444 18.75 -5.16 -17.59
N VAL A 445 17.97 -5.29 -16.51
CA VAL A 445 16.81 -6.19 -16.44
C VAL A 445 15.76 -5.78 -17.49
N ARG A 446 15.43 -4.49 -17.60
CA ARG A 446 14.49 -4.01 -18.63
C ARG A 446 14.96 -4.33 -20.04
N LYS A 447 16.26 -4.25 -20.32
CA LYS A 447 16.84 -4.63 -21.61
C LYS A 447 16.66 -6.13 -21.88
N GLN A 448 16.89 -6.98 -20.89
CA GLN A 448 16.68 -8.44 -20.98
C GLN A 448 15.20 -8.77 -21.28
N PHE A 449 14.27 -8.20 -20.51
CA PHE A 449 12.83 -8.36 -20.75
C PHE A 449 12.42 -7.91 -22.15
N THR A 450 12.98 -6.79 -22.62
CA THR A 450 12.70 -6.27 -23.96
C THR A 450 13.18 -7.23 -25.05
N ALA A 451 14.35 -7.85 -24.87
CA ALA A 451 14.84 -8.86 -25.81
C ALA A 451 13.89 -10.07 -25.88
N HIS A 452 13.52 -10.66 -24.74
CA HIS A 452 12.61 -11.81 -24.73
C HIS A 452 11.21 -11.48 -25.25
N LEU A 453 10.70 -10.27 -25.00
CA LEU A 453 9.41 -9.83 -25.54
C LEU A 453 9.46 -9.59 -27.06
N ASN A 454 10.60 -9.17 -27.60
CA ASN A 454 10.81 -9.08 -29.05
C ASN A 454 10.92 -10.48 -29.66
N ASP A 455 11.57 -11.44 -28.99
CA ASP A 455 11.68 -12.81 -29.49
C ASP A 455 10.32 -13.54 -29.49
N ALA A 456 9.45 -13.22 -28.54
CA ALA A 456 8.11 -13.80 -28.42
C ALA A 456 7.05 -13.14 -29.34
N ILE A 457 7.35 -11.99 -29.95
CA ILE A 457 6.34 -11.24 -30.72
C ILE A 457 5.85 -12.04 -31.93
N ASP A 458 4.55 -11.95 -32.22
CA ASP A 458 4.02 -12.51 -33.45
C ASP A 458 4.45 -11.64 -34.65
N LEU A 459 5.18 -12.25 -35.60
CA LEU A 459 5.71 -11.53 -36.76
C LEU A 459 4.63 -11.13 -37.77
N ALA A 460 3.47 -11.80 -37.77
CA ALA A 460 2.37 -11.51 -38.70
C ALA A 460 1.42 -10.44 -38.15
N ARG A 461 1.26 -10.36 -36.82
CA ARG A 461 0.30 -9.50 -36.11
C ARG A 461 0.95 -8.76 -34.92
N PRO A 462 2.10 -8.07 -35.08
CA PRO A 462 2.83 -7.48 -33.95
C PRO A 462 2.03 -6.39 -33.23
N GLY A 463 1.24 -5.60 -33.96
CA GLY A 463 0.32 -4.63 -33.39
C GLY A 463 -0.76 -5.26 -32.50
N ALA A 464 -1.34 -6.39 -32.93
CA ALA A 464 -2.33 -7.11 -32.14
C ALA A 464 -1.70 -7.73 -30.89
N TYR A 465 -0.49 -8.30 -31.00
CA TYR A 465 0.26 -8.84 -29.86
C TYR A 465 0.50 -7.76 -28.78
N ASN A 466 1.01 -6.59 -29.18
CA ASN A 466 1.25 -5.50 -28.24
C ASN A 466 -0.04 -5.04 -27.56
N GLN A 467 -1.12 -4.82 -28.32
CA GLN A 467 -2.41 -4.44 -27.73
C GLN A 467 -3.00 -5.53 -26.83
N ALA A 468 -2.80 -6.80 -27.18
CA ALA A 468 -3.23 -7.94 -26.37
C ALA A 468 -2.49 -8.01 -25.04
N MET A 469 -1.16 -7.83 -25.04
CA MET A 469 -0.37 -7.76 -23.81
C MET A 469 -0.79 -6.59 -22.91
N MET A 470 -1.03 -5.42 -23.49
CA MET A 470 -1.54 -4.24 -22.77
C MET A 470 -2.92 -4.51 -22.15
N ASP A 471 -3.85 -5.09 -22.92
CA ASP A 471 -5.20 -5.41 -22.45
C ASP A 471 -5.18 -6.50 -21.37
N LEU A 472 -4.35 -7.53 -21.55
CA LEU A 472 -4.16 -8.58 -20.56
C LEU A 472 -3.65 -7.98 -19.25
N GLY A 473 -2.60 -7.16 -19.29
CA GLY A 473 -2.08 -6.47 -18.12
C GLY A 473 -3.09 -5.53 -17.46
N ALA A 474 -3.88 -4.81 -18.27
CA ALA A 474 -4.82 -3.81 -17.75
C ALA A 474 -6.10 -4.40 -17.15
N THR A 475 -6.55 -5.59 -17.60
CA THR A 475 -7.89 -6.11 -17.27
C THR A 475 -7.89 -7.46 -16.54
N VAL A 476 -6.83 -8.25 -16.70
CA VAL A 476 -6.71 -9.60 -16.14
C VAL A 476 -5.51 -9.70 -15.20
N CYS A 477 -4.31 -9.44 -15.69
CA CYS A 477 -3.06 -9.53 -14.94
C CYS A 477 -2.79 -8.22 -14.18
N LEU A 478 -3.64 -7.91 -13.19
CA LEU A 478 -3.69 -6.62 -12.49
C LEU A 478 -2.48 -6.37 -11.55
N PRO A 479 -2.01 -5.13 -11.38
CA PRO A 479 -0.86 -4.79 -10.54
C PRO A 479 -1.19 -4.63 -9.05
N ASN A 480 -2.43 -4.28 -8.70
CA ASN A 480 -2.90 -4.05 -7.34
C ASN A 480 -4.17 -4.86 -7.12
N GLY A 481 -4.14 -5.81 -6.17
CA GLY A 481 -5.19 -6.80 -5.96
C GLY A 481 -4.98 -8.07 -6.79
N ALA A 482 -5.77 -9.11 -6.47
CA ALA A 482 -5.62 -10.43 -7.08
C ALA A 482 -5.85 -10.36 -8.61
N PRO A 483 -4.87 -10.77 -9.45
CA PRO A 483 -5.10 -10.90 -10.88
C PRO A 483 -6.17 -11.96 -11.14
N LYS A 484 -6.92 -11.79 -12.22
CA LYS A 484 -8.01 -12.69 -12.63
C LYS A 484 -7.47 -13.94 -13.33
N CYS A 485 -6.59 -14.68 -12.65
CA CYS A 485 -5.85 -15.81 -13.23
C CYS A 485 -6.76 -16.89 -13.82
N GLU A 486 -7.96 -17.08 -13.27
CA GLU A 486 -8.93 -18.07 -13.74
C GLU A 486 -9.35 -17.87 -15.20
N ILE A 487 -9.38 -16.63 -15.69
CA ILE A 487 -9.74 -16.26 -17.07
C ILE A 487 -8.54 -15.84 -17.91
N CYS A 488 -7.31 -16.03 -17.40
CA CYS A 488 -6.09 -15.58 -18.06
C CYS A 488 -5.66 -16.58 -19.14
N PRO A 489 -5.38 -16.15 -20.39
CA PRO A 489 -4.85 -17.03 -21.43
C PRO A 489 -3.49 -17.64 -21.04
N ALA A 490 -2.72 -16.94 -20.20
CA ALA A 490 -1.44 -17.43 -19.70
C ALA A 490 -1.56 -18.42 -18.55
N ARG A 491 -2.76 -18.68 -18.00
CA ARG A 491 -2.95 -19.42 -16.74
C ARG A 491 -2.16 -20.74 -16.67
N MET A 492 -2.24 -21.54 -17.72
CA MET A 492 -1.65 -22.87 -17.77
C MET A 492 -0.11 -22.86 -17.83
N MET A 493 0.48 -21.79 -18.37
CA MET A 493 1.93 -21.65 -18.55
C MET A 493 2.58 -20.68 -17.55
N CYS A 494 1.80 -19.80 -16.91
CA CYS A 494 2.31 -18.72 -16.06
C CYS A 494 2.98 -19.24 -14.79
N GLU A 495 4.29 -19.03 -14.67
CA GLU A 495 5.06 -19.49 -13.51
C GLU A 495 4.64 -18.82 -12.21
N ALA A 496 4.28 -17.54 -12.23
CA ALA A 496 3.81 -16.87 -11.03
C ALA A 496 2.47 -17.45 -10.54
N TYR A 497 1.56 -17.81 -11.44
CA TYR A 497 0.30 -18.45 -11.04
C TYR A 497 0.55 -19.85 -10.48
N LYS A 498 1.31 -20.66 -11.23
CA LYS A 498 1.72 -21.99 -10.78
C LYS A 498 2.39 -21.92 -9.41
N ASN A 499 3.25 -20.91 -9.17
CA ASN A 499 4.08 -20.78 -7.98
C ASN A 499 3.49 -19.93 -6.84
N GLY A 500 2.29 -19.38 -7.01
CA GLY A 500 1.69 -18.47 -6.02
C GLY A 500 2.47 -17.17 -5.85
N LEU A 501 3.17 -16.72 -6.89
CA LEU A 501 4.03 -15.51 -6.91
C LEU A 501 3.36 -14.32 -7.60
N THR A 502 2.08 -14.41 -7.97
CA THR A 502 1.41 -13.32 -8.72
C THR A 502 1.28 -12.03 -7.93
N GLU A 503 1.30 -12.08 -6.60
CA GLU A 503 1.24 -10.89 -5.74
C GLU A 503 2.64 -10.28 -5.48
N ILE A 504 3.68 -11.13 -5.54
CA ILE A 504 5.10 -10.75 -5.40
C ILE A 504 5.65 -10.12 -6.69
N LEU A 505 5.28 -10.68 -7.85
CA LEU A 505 5.85 -10.29 -9.14
C LEU A 505 5.01 -9.23 -9.86
N PRO A 506 5.64 -8.23 -10.50
CA PRO A 506 7.07 -8.04 -10.66
C PRO A 506 7.71 -7.36 -9.44
N VAL A 507 8.97 -7.69 -9.16
CA VAL A 507 9.76 -7.00 -8.14
C VAL A 507 10.06 -5.56 -8.60
N ARG A 508 9.91 -4.59 -7.69
CA ARG A 508 10.23 -3.18 -7.90
C ARG A 508 10.91 -2.61 -6.66
N ALA A 509 12.04 -1.92 -6.81
CA ALA A 509 12.63 -1.16 -5.70
C ALA A 509 11.64 -0.17 -5.08
N LYS A 510 11.68 -0.05 -3.74
CA LYS A 510 10.85 0.93 -3.00
C LYS A 510 11.18 2.35 -3.48
N LYS A 511 10.13 3.10 -3.83
CA LYS A 511 10.27 4.53 -4.13
C LYS A 511 10.67 5.28 -2.86
N LYS A 512 11.58 6.25 -3.00
CA LYS A 512 11.89 7.20 -1.92
C LYS A 512 10.61 7.92 -1.48
N ALA A 513 10.54 8.25 -0.19
CA ALA A 513 9.47 9.08 0.34
C ALA A 513 9.37 10.39 -0.47
N ARG A 514 8.14 10.84 -0.73
CA ARG A 514 7.90 12.10 -1.43
C ARG A 514 8.29 13.25 -0.51
N LYS A 515 8.83 14.33 -1.07
CA LYS A 515 9.03 15.56 -0.32
C LYS A 515 7.67 16.17 0.00
N ILE A 516 7.38 16.45 1.27
CA ILE A 516 6.22 17.23 1.67
C ILE A 516 6.60 18.71 1.62
N GLU A 517 5.77 19.53 1.00
CA GLU A 517 5.96 20.97 0.89
C GLU A 517 4.69 21.67 1.35
N GLU A 518 4.82 22.37 2.48
CA GLU A 518 3.74 23.18 3.04
C GLU A 518 3.63 24.50 2.28
N ARG A 519 2.39 24.93 2.04
CA ARG A 519 2.08 26.14 1.28
C ARG A 519 0.87 26.85 1.85
N THR A 520 0.92 28.18 1.83
CA THR A 520 -0.24 29.02 2.06
C THR A 520 -0.69 29.63 0.73
N VAL A 521 -1.93 29.35 0.35
CA VAL A 521 -2.57 29.75 -0.91
C VAL A 521 -3.47 30.96 -0.64
N LEU A 522 -3.28 32.02 -1.42
CA LEU A 522 -3.93 33.30 -1.24
C LEU A 522 -5.03 33.48 -2.28
N LEU A 523 -6.28 33.52 -1.82
CA LEU A 523 -7.48 33.71 -2.64
C LEU A 523 -7.89 35.18 -2.58
N LEU A 524 -7.29 35.97 -3.46
CA LEU A 524 -7.33 37.43 -3.40
C LEU A 524 -8.39 38.01 -4.34
N PHE A 525 -9.14 38.98 -3.84
CA PHE A 525 -10.21 39.66 -4.56
C PHE A 525 -10.02 41.17 -4.57
N GLN A 526 -10.29 41.79 -5.73
CA GLN A 526 -10.28 43.24 -5.90
C GLN A 526 -11.29 43.61 -6.99
N ASN A 527 -12.22 44.53 -6.71
CA ASN A 527 -13.19 45.05 -7.68
C ASN A 527 -13.97 43.97 -8.45
N GLY A 528 -14.41 42.90 -7.76
CA GLY A 528 -15.15 41.79 -8.38
C GLY A 528 -14.30 40.86 -9.27
N LYS A 529 -12.97 40.98 -9.21
CA LYS A 529 -12.00 40.12 -9.90
C LYS A 529 -11.17 39.32 -8.91
N ALA A 530 -10.67 38.17 -9.35
CA ALA A 530 -9.77 37.33 -8.56
C ALA A 530 -8.34 37.39 -9.10
N ALA A 531 -7.35 37.38 -8.20
CA ALA A 531 -5.95 37.35 -8.60
C ALA A 531 -5.52 35.95 -9.06
N LEU A 532 -4.86 35.88 -10.21
CA LEU A 532 -4.15 34.72 -10.70
C LEU A 532 -2.71 35.12 -11.04
N ARG A 533 -1.79 34.16 -11.02
CA ARG A 533 -0.42 34.33 -11.48
C ARG A 533 -0.09 33.26 -12.51
N LYS A 534 0.61 33.63 -13.58
CA LYS A 534 1.13 32.67 -14.54
C LYS A 534 2.45 32.10 -14.03
N ARG A 535 2.55 30.78 -13.93
CA ARG A 535 3.80 30.11 -13.52
C ARG A 535 4.87 30.30 -14.60
N ALA A 536 6.14 30.24 -14.18
CA ALA A 536 7.29 30.26 -15.09
C ALA A 536 7.17 29.18 -16.19
N ASP A 537 7.86 29.39 -17.30
CA ASP A 537 7.87 28.50 -18.47
C ASP A 537 8.63 27.17 -18.26
N THR A 538 9.27 27.03 -17.10
CA THR A 538 10.00 25.84 -16.66
C THR A 538 9.56 25.40 -15.27
N GLY A 539 9.86 24.14 -14.92
CA GLY A 539 9.54 23.56 -13.61
C GLY A 539 8.14 22.96 -13.48
N LEU A 540 7.71 22.71 -12.24
CA LEU A 540 6.44 22.06 -11.93
C LEU A 540 5.26 22.92 -12.40
N LEU A 541 4.31 22.33 -13.14
CA LEU A 541 3.12 23.01 -13.66
C LEU A 541 3.45 24.26 -14.52
N ALA A 542 4.55 24.20 -15.28
CA ALA A 542 5.05 25.30 -16.11
C ALA A 542 3.98 25.94 -17.01
N SER A 543 3.97 27.27 -17.04
CA SER A 543 3.07 28.17 -17.78
C SER A 543 1.57 28.04 -17.51
N LEU A 544 1.16 27.27 -16.49
CA LEU A 544 -0.24 27.24 -16.05
C LEU A 544 -0.54 28.41 -15.12
N TRP A 545 -1.83 28.70 -14.98
CA TRP A 545 -2.31 29.69 -14.02
C TRP A 545 -2.40 29.08 -12.61
N GLU A 546 -2.10 29.88 -11.60
CA GLU A 546 -2.21 29.51 -10.20
C GLU A 546 -2.74 30.65 -9.34
N PHE A 547 -3.14 30.31 -8.12
CA PHE A 547 -3.32 31.31 -7.07
C PHE A 547 -1.97 31.73 -6.50
N PRO A 548 -1.78 33.01 -6.14
CA PRO A 548 -0.59 33.44 -5.42
C PRO A 548 -0.38 32.58 -4.17
N SER A 549 0.86 32.17 -3.92
CA SER A 549 1.18 31.29 -2.79
C SER A 549 2.56 31.55 -2.22
N VAL A 550 2.69 31.26 -0.93
CA VAL A 550 3.94 31.34 -0.15
C VAL A 550 4.26 29.99 0.48
N LEU A 551 5.54 29.73 0.73
CA LEU A 551 5.98 28.49 1.38
C LEU A 551 5.70 28.54 2.88
N GLY A 552 5.36 27.39 3.45
CA GLY A 552 5.01 27.23 4.85
C GLY A 552 3.51 27.37 5.13
N ASN A 553 3.12 26.89 6.30
CA ASN A 553 1.78 27.02 6.85
C ASN A 553 1.69 28.27 7.72
N LEU A 554 1.33 29.40 7.12
CA LEU A 554 1.15 30.67 7.83
C LEU A 554 -0.20 30.67 8.57
N ASP A 555 -0.26 31.48 9.62
CA ASP A 555 -1.49 31.92 10.28
C ASP A 555 -1.97 33.25 9.67
N GLU A 556 -3.09 33.79 10.16
CA GLU A 556 -3.70 35.03 9.64
C GLU A 556 -2.76 36.24 9.71
N ALA A 557 -1.94 36.32 10.77
CA ALA A 557 -0.96 37.37 10.96
C ALA A 557 0.17 37.25 9.93
N GLY A 558 0.69 36.03 9.71
CA GLY A 558 1.69 35.75 8.69
C GLY A 558 1.19 36.04 7.28
N VAL A 559 -0.08 35.72 6.97
CA VAL A 559 -0.70 36.07 5.69
C VAL A 559 -0.78 37.57 5.49
N SER A 560 -1.19 38.32 6.52
CA SER A 560 -1.27 39.79 6.45
C SER A 560 0.11 40.41 6.16
N LEU A 561 1.17 39.88 6.77
CA LEU A 561 2.55 40.31 6.49
C LEU A 561 2.98 39.97 5.07
N ALA A 562 2.65 38.77 4.58
CA ALA A 562 2.98 38.35 3.21
C ALA A 562 2.28 39.23 2.16
N LEU A 563 1.02 39.63 2.39
CA LEU A 563 0.30 40.55 1.51
C LEU A 563 0.94 41.93 1.50
N ALA A 564 1.34 42.46 2.65
CA ALA A 564 2.05 43.73 2.74
C ALA A 564 3.38 43.69 1.96
N GLN A 565 4.13 42.59 2.02
CA GLN A 565 5.35 42.39 1.23
C GLN A 565 5.09 42.32 -0.29
N MET A 566 3.89 41.88 -0.69
CA MET A 566 3.43 41.90 -2.08
C MET A 566 2.90 43.28 -2.53
N GLY A 567 2.95 44.31 -1.66
CA GLY A 567 2.39 45.63 -1.95
C GLY A 567 0.87 45.70 -1.86
N LEU A 568 0.23 44.72 -1.21
CA LEU A 568 -1.21 44.62 -1.07
C LEU A 568 -1.64 44.85 0.38
N LEU A 569 -2.76 45.56 0.55
CA LEU A 569 -3.38 45.80 1.85
C LEU A 569 -4.71 45.04 1.91
N ALA A 570 -4.87 44.18 2.92
CA ALA A 570 -6.12 43.49 3.22
C ALA A 570 -6.79 44.12 4.45
N GLN A 571 -8.12 44.29 4.40
CA GLN A 571 -8.89 44.70 5.58
C GLN A 571 -9.17 43.53 6.52
N ALA A 572 -9.37 42.33 5.96
CA ALA A 572 -9.61 41.10 6.68
C ALA A 572 -8.98 39.92 5.94
N VAL A 573 -8.53 38.92 6.71
CA VAL A 573 -7.99 37.66 6.23
C VAL A 573 -8.78 36.53 6.88
N GLU A 574 -9.39 35.66 6.07
CA GLU A 574 -10.27 34.60 6.54
C GLU A 574 -9.80 33.22 6.07
N PRO A 575 -9.77 32.18 6.93
CA PRO A 575 -9.43 30.83 6.51
C PRO A 575 -10.39 30.27 5.45
N ALA A 576 -9.84 29.75 4.34
CA ALA A 576 -10.57 29.07 3.27
C ALA A 576 -10.47 27.53 3.35
N GLY A 577 -9.93 27.02 4.47
CA GLY A 577 -9.66 25.60 4.71
C GLY A 577 -8.39 25.09 4.02
N SER A 578 -8.13 23.78 4.13
CA SER A 578 -6.93 23.15 3.59
C SER A 578 -7.19 22.21 2.42
N ALA A 579 -6.15 21.94 1.62
CA ALA A 579 -6.17 20.98 0.52
C ALA A 579 -4.82 20.26 0.45
N LYS A 580 -4.84 18.96 0.17
CA LYS A 580 -3.62 18.20 -0.14
C LYS A 580 -3.62 17.80 -1.60
N HIS A 581 -2.47 17.91 -2.26
CA HIS A 581 -2.30 17.43 -3.63
C HIS A 581 -1.00 16.65 -3.80
N ILE A 582 -1.11 15.45 -4.35
CA ILE A 582 0.01 14.52 -4.47
C ILE A 582 0.48 14.46 -5.93
N PHE A 583 1.73 14.85 -6.15
CA PHE A 583 2.47 14.60 -7.39
C PHE A 583 3.33 13.34 -7.24
N THR A 584 4.03 12.94 -8.31
CA THR A 584 4.89 11.73 -8.27
C THR A 584 6.01 11.84 -7.23
N HIS A 585 6.63 13.02 -7.09
CA HIS A 585 7.85 13.25 -6.30
C HIS A 585 7.66 14.25 -5.15
N ILE A 586 6.54 14.98 -5.12
CA ILE A 586 6.25 16.02 -4.14
C ILE A 586 4.79 15.94 -3.73
N GLU A 587 4.50 16.27 -2.48
CA GLU A 587 3.16 16.45 -1.94
C GLU A 587 3.03 17.90 -1.48
N TRP A 588 1.97 18.58 -1.94
CA TRP A 588 1.61 19.90 -1.45
C TRP A 588 0.57 19.77 -0.33
N ASP A 589 0.93 20.28 0.85
CA ASP A 589 -0.01 20.49 1.95
C ASP A 589 -0.35 21.98 1.99
N MET A 590 -1.57 22.33 1.59
CA MET A 590 -1.97 23.70 1.33
C MET A 590 -3.00 24.19 2.34
N LYS A 591 -2.80 25.39 2.90
CA LYS A 591 -3.81 26.16 3.62
C LYS A 591 -4.25 27.36 2.79
N GLY A 592 -5.55 27.52 2.57
CA GLY A 592 -6.10 28.64 1.81
C GLY A 592 -6.57 29.77 2.72
N TYR A 593 -6.42 31.01 2.27
CA TYR A 593 -6.98 32.20 2.93
C TYR A 593 -7.65 33.13 1.91
N PHE A 594 -8.83 33.64 2.26
CA PHE A 594 -9.50 34.72 1.54
C PHE A 594 -8.99 36.07 2.02
N ALA A 595 -8.82 37.00 1.09
CA ALA A 595 -8.62 38.41 1.42
C ALA A 595 -9.17 39.31 0.30
N ASP A 596 -9.97 40.30 0.67
CA ASP A 596 -10.25 41.45 -0.19
C ASP A 596 -9.11 42.45 -0.03
N VAL A 597 -8.46 42.79 -1.14
CA VAL A 597 -7.23 43.57 -1.13
C VAL A 597 -7.34 44.84 -1.98
N THR A 598 -6.55 45.84 -1.59
CA THR A 598 -6.28 47.04 -2.36
C THR A 598 -4.78 47.17 -2.60
N GLY A 599 -4.39 47.70 -3.76
CA GLY A 599 -3.00 47.84 -4.18
C GLY A 599 -2.82 47.41 -5.64
N GLU A 600 -1.60 47.56 -6.15
CA GLU A 600 -1.21 47.09 -7.48
C GLU A 600 0.00 46.17 -7.35
N ASN A 601 -0.01 45.09 -8.12
CA ASN A 601 1.10 44.14 -8.20
C ASN A 601 1.16 43.61 -9.64
N ASP A 602 2.24 43.94 -10.36
CA ASP A 602 2.41 43.62 -11.78
C ASP A 602 2.55 42.11 -12.05
N ASP A 603 2.86 41.31 -11.04
CA ASP A 603 2.94 39.85 -11.15
C ASP A 603 1.55 39.18 -11.10
N LEU A 604 0.50 39.94 -10.78
CA LEU A 604 -0.87 39.44 -10.65
C LEU A 604 -1.75 39.85 -11.83
N PHE A 605 -2.46 38.86 -12.36
CA PHE A 605 -3.54 39.05 -13.32
C PHE A 605 -4.89 39.03 -12.61
N TRP A 606 -5.62 40.13 -12.66
CA TRP A 606 -6.96 40.25 -12.11
C TRP A 606 -8.00 39.75 -13.11
N ALA A 607 -8.46 38.52 -12.91
CA ALA A 607 -9.43 37.84 -13.77
C ALA A 607 -10.87 38.08 -13.31
N ASP A 608 -11.72 38.54 -14.22
CA ASP A 608 -13.18 38.45 -14.04
C ASP A 608 -13.66 37.00 -14.23
N ALA A 609 -14.97 36.75 -14.06
CA ALA A 609 -15.53 35.40 -14.17
C ALA A 609 -15.23 34.72 -15.52
N ALA A 610 -15.26 35.46 -16.63
CA ALA A 610 -15.01 34.91 -17.97
C ALA A 610 -13.52 34.59 -18.18
N ALA A 611 -12.64 35.52 -17.78
CA ALA A 611 -11.19 35.33 -17.84
C ALA A 611 -10.73 34.20 -16.91
N PHE A 612 -11.36 34.06 -15.73
CA PHE A 612 -11.08 32.99 -14.79
C PHE A 612 -11.46 31.61 -15.38
N ASP A 613 -12.60 31.51 -16.05
CA ASP A 613 -13.05 30.28 -16.70
C ASP A 613 -12.20 29.90 -17.93
N ALA A 614 -11.61 30.91 -18.59
CA ALA A 614 -10.66 30.71 -19.69
C ALA A 614 -9.29 30.22 -19.20
N ALA A 615 -8.86 30.65 -18.00
CA ALA A 615 -7.57 30.31 -17.43
C ALA A 615 -7.42 28.79 -17.15
N ALA A 616 -6.34 28.19 -17.67
CA ALA A 616 -5.99 26.80 -17.41
C ALA A 616 -5.41 26.62 -15.99
N ILE A 617 -6.27 26.31 -15.01
CA ILE A 617 -5.90 26.14 -13.59
C ILE A 617 -5.71 24.63 -13.30
N PRO A 618 -4.56 24.21 -12.74
CA PRO A 618 -4.30 22.80 -12.51
C PRO A 618 -5.18 22.23 -11.39
N THR A 619 -5.48 20.94 -11.47
CA THR A 619 -6.28 20.20 -10.49
C THR A 619 -5.72 20.25 -9.08
N ALA A 620 -4.43 20.60 -8.92
CA ALA A 620 -3.81 20.89 -7.63
C ALA A 620 -4.60 21.93 -6.82
N PHE A 621 -5.18 22.91 -7.50
CA PHE A 621 -5.97 23.98 -6.88
C PHE A 621 -7.48 23.78 -7.04
N LYS A 622 -7.98 22.59 -7.43
CA LYS A 622 -9.40 22.36 -7.75
C LYS A 622 -10.35 22.83 -6.63
N LYS A 623 -10.01 22.56 -5.36
CA LYS A 623 -10.81 22.98 -4.21
C LYS A 623 -10.89 24.50 -4.12
N PHE A 624 -9.75 25.18 -4.23
CA PHE A 624 -9.66 26.63 -4.17
C PHE A 624 -10.29 27.31 -5.39
N ALA A 625 -10.15 26.72 -6.58
CA ALA A 625 -10.81 27.21 -7.79
C ALA A 625 -12.34 27.17 -7.69
N ALA A 626 -12.90 26.12 -7.08
CA ALA A 626 -14.34 26.07 -6.81
C ALA A 626 -14.79 27.16 -5.83
N LEU A 627 -14.01 27.41 -4.77
CA LEU A 627 -14.28 28.47 -3.80
C LEU A 627 -14.22 29.87 -4.42
N VAL A 628 -13.20 30.13 -5.25
CA VAL A 628 -13.05 31.42 -5.94
C VAL A 628 -14.16 31.63 -6.96
N ARG A 629 -14.49 30.60 -7.75
CA ARG A 629 -15.58 30.66 -8.72
C ARG A 629 -16.93 30.97 -8.07
N ALA A 630 -17.22 30.36 -6.91
CA ALA A 630 -18.45 30.62 -6.17
C ALA A 630 -18.56 32.06 -5.66
N ARG A 631 -17.45 32.77 -5.49
CA ARG A 631 -17.40 34.17 -5.04
C ARG A 631 -17.37 35.18 -6.20
N LEU A 632 -16.98 34.75 -7.40
CA LEU A 632 -17.03 35.56 -8.63
C LEU A 632 -18.41 35.55 -9.30
N GLN A 633 -19.28 34.60 -8.92
CA GLN A 633 -20.69 34.53 -9.31
C GLN A 633 -21.54 35.34 -8.34
#